data_AF-A0A6M1L4R1-F1
#
_entry.id   AF-A0A6M1L4R1-F1
#
_cell.length_a   1.000
_cell.length_b   1.000
_cell.length_c   1.000
_cell.angle_alpha   90.00
_cell.angle_beta   90.00
_cell.angle_gamma   90.00
#
_symmetry.space_group_name_H-M   'P 1'
#
loop_
_entity.id
_entity.type
_entity.pdbx_description
1 polymer ?
#
loop_
_entity_poly.entity_id
_entity_poly.type
_entity_poly.pdbx_seq_one_letter_code
_entity_poly.pdbx_strand_id
1 'polypeptide(L)'
;MLAAPAPAHQRPDRDFDLQAHRGGLGLRVESTLASFGNALRLGVSTLELDVQITEDGRAVVTHDRRVSAAKCTDTAPVVPGDPEFPYVGKYVNTLTLAQVRTLDCGSRTLPDRPGQLAVPDARMPLLSEVFALVKRYRAHDVTLNIETKVEAGAPSETAPREQFVQVTAKEIRAAGLLRQVTIQSFDWGALRRMRQVEPRLPLVALTNYDFLQVGQPGASPWLGGLDIDDFGGDPIRAIRSLGVTAFSPVHGFPQNGTVTDPGYRPYVTREMVTHAHRNGIRVVPWTVNDVPTMAKLIDDGVDGIITDYPDRLRTLLAQRGYRLPRAYASPFDIQAHRGGRATRPENTLPAFANALANPAISTLELDTGVTADGRLVVLHDRTVNGSHCLDTAPVRPGDPQFPYVGKLVHSLSLAQLKTLDCGTRTAADMSGQVPAPGARIPTLEEVFALVKTSGRTDIRFNIETKISPLVDDTEPYRGFTRRLVTAVQRAGLTGRVTIQSFDWRTITYARRLDRRIETVALVWQYGPTECAGLADECSLRAVYGDPSVKSPWTAGLDWWKYRNLGRLTRAAGAATVSANWQVHDPAQGSVTDPDWYLRQDPTYFHGPDVRTLQARYGLKVIPYTVNDATVMQRVIDLGVDGIITDDPDLLVGVAIRNGLR
;
A
#
# COMPACT_ATOMS: atom_id res chain seq x y z
N MET A 1 20.58 26.39 47.69
CA MET A 1 20.81 25.49 46.53
C MET A 1 19.74 24.43 46.58
N LEU A 2 18.89 24.34 45.54
CA LEU A 2 17.93 23.25 45.41
C LEU A 2 18.65 22.03 44.82
N ALA A 3 18.41 20.84 45.38
CA ALA A 3 19.05 19.62 44.91
C ALA A 3 18.56 19.25 43.50
N ALA A 4 19.49 18.85 42.63
CA ALA A 4 19.15 18.36 41.29
C ALA A 4 18.32 17.07 41.39
N PRO A 5 17.36 16.82 40.46
CA PRO A 5 16.61 15.58 40.43
C PRO A 5 17.56 14.39 40.18
N ALA A 6 17.33 13.29 40.91
CA ALA A 6 18.09 12.07 40.73
C ALA A 6 17.91 11.52 39.29
N PRO A 7 18.96 10.95 38.68
CA PRO A 7 18.86 10.39 37.33
C PRO A 7 17.87 9.23 37.31
N ALA A 8 16.93 9.27 36.37
CA ALA A 8 16.00 8.16 36.15
C ALA A 8 16.79 6.88 35.82
N HIS A 9 16.52 5.78 36.53
CA HIS A 9 17.15 4.50 36.26
C HIS A 9 16.77 4.02 34.85
N GLN A 10 17.71 4.14 33.91
CA GLN A 10 17.61 3.51 32.60
C GLN A 10 17.46 2.00 32.77
N ARG A 11 16.34 1.44 32.29
CA ARG A 11 16.15 0.01 32.07
C ARG A 11 16.10 -0.21 30.55
N PRO A 12 17.26 -0.41 29.88
CA PRO A 12 17.37 -0.36 28.42
C PRO A 12 16.74 -1.55 27.65
N ASP A 13 16.05 -2.48 28.33
CA ASP A 13 15.56 -3.75 27.78
C ASP A 13 14.03 -3.89 27.70
N ARG A 14 13.25 -2.82 27.94
CA ARG A 14 11.78 -2.91 27.86
C ARG A 14 11.25 -2.64 26.45
N ASP A 15 10.64 -3.66 25.85
CA ASP A 15 9.63 -3.45 24.82
C ASP A 15 8.42 -2.72 25.42
N PHE A 16 7.82 -1.83 24.62
CA PHE A 16 6.63 -1.07 25.00
C PHE A 16 5.57 -1.23 23.92
N ASP A 17 4.32 -1.51 24.31
CA ASP A 17 3.23 -1.74 23.36
C ASP A 17 2.62 -0.41 22.90
N LEU A 18 3.21 0.14 21.83
CA LEU A 18 2.72 1.32 21.14
C LEU A 18 1.57 0.91 20.20
N GLN A 19 0.33 1.17 20.63
CA GLN A 19 -0.86 0.85 19.83
C GLN A 19 -1.41 2.08 19.10
N ALA A 20 -1.59 1.96 17.78
CA ALA A 20 -2.23 3.00 16.97
C ALA A 20 -3.76 2.84 17.00
N HIS A 21 -4.45 3.65 17.80
CA HIS A 21 -5.91 3.65 17.93
C HIS A 21 -6.56 3.92 16.58
N ARG A 22 -7.34 2.94 16.08
CA ARG A 22 -7.98 2.94 14.74
C ARG A 22 -7.00 3.20 13.58
N GLY A 23 -5.75 2.77 13.74
CA GLY A 23 -4.64 3.04 12.81
C GLY A 23 -4.00 4.43 12.94
N GLY A 24 -4.28 5.17 14.02
CA GLY A 24 -3.76 6.52 14.27
C GLY A 24 -4.71 7.61 13.80
N LEU A 25 -5.93 7.62 14.37
CA LEU A 25 -7.01 8.59 14.08
C LEU A 25 -6.52 10.04 13.96
N GLY A 26 -5.59 10.47 14.80
CA GLY A 26 -5.10 11.86 14.83
C GLY A 26 -4.27 12.26 13.61
N LEU A 27 -3.81 11.29 12.81
CA LEU A 27 -2.92 11.50 11.66
C LEU A 27 -3.65 11.31 10.33
N ARG A 28 -4.61 10.37 10.28
CA ARG A 28 -5.36 10.00 9.07
C ARG A 28 -6.72 9.44 9.50
N VAL A 29 -7.76 9.61 8.67
CA VAL A 29 -9.14 9.21 9.03
C VAL A 29 -9.22 7.74 9.49
N GLU A 30 -9.93 7.52 10.62
CA GLU A 30 -9.95 6.27 11.38
C GLU A 30 -10.37 5.04 10.56
N SER A 31 -9.87 3.88 10.98
CA SER A 31 -10.38 2.57 10.54
C SER A 31 -10.31 2.33 9.02
N THR A 32 -9.51 3.11 8.29
CA THR A 32 -9.24 2.92 6.86
C THR A 32 -8.00 2.05 6.65
N LEU A 33 -7.91 1.32 5.53
CA LEU A 33 -6.64 0.67 5.15
C LEU A 33 -5.49 1.68 5.08
N ALA A 34 -5.80 2.91 4.68
CA ALA A 34 -4.90 4.04 4.65
C ALA A 34 -4.33 4.42 6.04
N SER A 35 -5.11 4.42 7.13
CA SER A 35 -4.59 4.68 8.48
C SER A 35 -3.71 3.52 8.97
N PHE A 36 -4.17 2.27 8.81
CA PHE A 36 -3.38 1.08 9.18
C PHE A 36 -2.05 0.99 8.41
N GLY A 37 -2.05 1.30 7.11
CA GLY A 37 -0.84 1.37 6.29
C GLY A 37 0.14 2.46 6.76
N ASN A 38 -0.38 3.62 7.16
CA ASN A 38 0.42 4.68 7.77
C ASN A 38 1.04 4.25 9.10
N ALA A 39 0.29 3.57 9.97
CA ALA A 39 0.81 3.04 11.24
C ALA A 39 1.91 1.97 11.02
N LEU A 40 1.75 1.07 10.05
CA LEU A 40 2.80 0.10 9.67
C LEU A 40 4.08 0.82 9.17
N ARG A 41 3.94 1.87 8.37
CA ARG A 41 5.06 2.68 7.86
C ARG A 41 5.75 3.49 8.96
N LEU A 42 5.00 4.02 9.92
CA LEU A 42 5.51 4.71 11.09
C LEU A 42 6.29 3.77 12.03
N GLY A 43 5.86 2.51 12.11
CA GLY A 43 6.42 1.49 12.98
C GLY A 43 5.75 1.50 14.35
N VAL A 44 4.64 0.79 14.45
CA VAL A 44 3.90 0.57 15.70
C VAL A 44 4.05 -0.87 16.18
N SER A 45 3.86 -1.11 17.48
CA SER A 45 3.82 -2.47 18.03
C SER A 45 2.52 -3.15 17.61
N THR A 46 1.41 -2.41 17.72
CA THR A 46 0.06 -2.93 17.55
C THR A 46 -0.81 -2.00 16.69
N LEU A 47 -1.57 -2.59 15.77
CA LEU A 47 -2.73 -1.94 15.16
C LEU A 47 -3.94 -2.18 16.05
N GLU A 48 -4.50 -1.12 16.61
CA GLU A 48 -5.76 -1.19 17.36
C GLU A 48 -6.91 -0.90 16.39
N LEU A 49 -8.00 -1.67 16.47
CA LEU A 49 -9.16 -1.51 15.59
C LEU A 49 -10.47 -2.05 16.18
N ASP A 50 -11.56 -1.39 15.81
CA ASP A 50 -12.92 -1.75 16.19
C ASP A 50 -13.62 -2.59 15.10
N VAL A 51 -14.37 -3.61 15.48
CA VAL A 51 -15.20 -4.42 14.55
C VAL A 51 -16.68 -4.27 14.86
N GLN A 52 -17.47 -4.10 13.80
CA GLN A 52 -18.92 -4.26 13.75
C GLN A 52 -19.29 -5.40 12.79
N ILE A 53 -20.47 -6.00 12.95
CA ILE A 53 -20.99 -7.03 12.04
C ILE A 53 -22.18 -6.47 11.25
N THR A 54 -22.15 -6.60 9.92
CA THR A 54 -23.25 -6.25 9.01
C THR A 54 -24.43 -7.21 9.11
N GLU A 55 -25.59 -6.83 8.57
CA GLU A 55 -26.78 -7.69 8.48
C GLU A 55 -26.46 -9.03 7.80
N ASP A 56 -25.70 -9.01 6.69
CA ASP A 56 -25.22 -10.20 5.96
C ASP A 56 -24.01 -10.90 6.64
N GLY A 57 -23.74 -10.59 7.90
CA GLY A 57 -22.81 -11.34 8.75
C GLY A 57 -21.33 -11.08 8.46
N ARG A 58 -20.96 -9.91 7.94
CA ARG A 58 -19.58 -9.56 7.57
C ARG A 58 -18.94 -8.67 8.63
N ALA A 59 -17.72 -9.01 9.05
CA ALA A 59 -16.94 -8.18 9.96
C ALA A 59 -16.34 -6.97 9.22
N VAL A 60 -16.89 -5.79 9.46
CA VAL A 60 -16.38 -4.50 8.96
C VAL A 60 -15.68 -3.75 10.08
N VAL A 61 -14.64 -2.99 9.72
CA VAL A 61 -13.82 -2.24 10.68
C VAL A 61 -14.36 -0.82 10.78
N THR A 62 -14.97 -0.50 11.91
CA THR A 62 -15.57 0.81 12.22
C THR A 62 -15.89 0.89 13.70
N HIS A 63 -15.72 2.06 14.30
CA HIS A 63 -15.98 2.26 15.73
C HIS A 63 -17.47 2.28 16.05
N ASP A 64 -18.23 3.08 15.29
CA ASP A 64 -19.57 3.47 15.67
C ASP A 64 -20.58 2.37 15.28
N ARG A 65 -21.45 1.97 16.23
CA ARG A 65 -22.57 1.04 15.96
C ARG A 65 -23.58 1.60 14.96
N ARG A 66 -23.61 2.92 14.80
CA ARG A 66 -24.46 3.70 13.90
C ARG A 66 -23.58 4.50 12.93
N VAL A 67 -23.88 4.47 11.64
CA VAL A 67 -23.12 5.20 10.61
C VAL A 67 -23.20 6.71 10.89
N SER A 68 -22.10 7.32 11.30
CA SER A 68 -22.05 8.71 11.75
C SER A 68 -21.94 9.69 10.58
N ALA A 69 -22.85 10.67 10.49
CA ALA A 69 -22.79 11.77 9.53
C ALA A 69 -21.58 12.71 9.73
N ALA A 70 -20.89 12.62 10.88
CA ALA A 70 -19.64 13.34 11.10
C ALA A 70 -18.46 12.68 10.36
N LYS A 71 -18.54 11.38 10.06
CA LYS A 71 -17.45 10.57 9.49
C LYS A 71 -17.73 10.09 8.07
N CYS A 72 -18.98 9.73 7.77
CA CYS A 72 -19.37 9.11 6.50
C CYS A 72 -20.35 9.98 5.69
N THR A 73 -20.48 9.68 4.40
CA THR A 73 -21.42 10.29 3.45
C THR A 73 -21.94 9.23 2.47
N ASP A 74 -23.25 9.24 2.25
CA ASP A 74 -23.90 8.47 1.19
C ASP A 74 -23.45 8.96 -0.20
N THR A 75 -23.00 8.06 -1.07
CA THR A 75 -22.64 8.38 -2.46
C THR A 75 -23.75 7.98 -3.44
N ALA A 76 -24.23 6.75 -3.33
CA ALA A 76 -25.29 6.17 -4.14
C ALA A 76 -25.95 4.97 -3.40
N PRO A 77 -27.21 4.64 -3.71
CA PRO A 77 -27.81 3.39 -3.27
C PRO A 77 -27.21 2.20 -4.04
N VAL A 78 -27.28 0.99 -3.46
CA VAL A 78 -26.84 -0.26 -4.12
C VAL A 78 -27.70 -0.58 -5.35
N VAL A 79 -28.99 -0.28 -5.28
CA VAL A 79 -29.94 -0.40 -6.40
C VAL A 79 -30.80 0.87 -6.52
N PRO A 80 -31.22 1.29 -7.71
CA PRO A 80 -32.15 2.41 -7.86
C PRO A 80 -33.43 2.19 -7.05
N GLY A 81 -33.75 3.14 -6.18
CA GLY A 81 -34.94 3.04 -5.31
C GLY A 81 -34.80 2.07 -4.13
N ASP A 82 -33.58 1.72 -3.71
CA ASP A 82 -33.36 0.99 -2.45
C ASP A 82 -34.13 1.68 -1.29
N PRO A 83 -35.13 1.02 -0.68
CA PRO A 83 -35.94 1.61 0.40
C PRO A 83 -35.11 1.90 1.65
N GLU A 84 -33.89 1.37 1.73
CA GLU A 84 -32.98 1.59 2.83
C GLU A 84 -32.07 2.81 2.69
N PHE A 85 -32.00 3.44 1.52
CA PHE A 85 -31.19 4.63 1.29
C PHE A 85 -31.92 5.90 1.77
N PRO A 86 -31.26 6.86 2.44
CA PRO A 86 -29.84 6.94 2.78
C PRO A 86 -29.42 6.01 3.93
N TYR A 87 -28.17 5.54 3.89
CA TYR A 87 -27.61 4.62 4.88
C TYR A 87 -26.93 5.35 6.06
N VAL A 88 -26.48 6.60 5.88
CA VAL A 88 -25.96 7.40 7.00
C VAL A 88 -27.06 7.61 8.04
N GLY A 89 -26.73 7.35 9.31
CA GLY A 89 -27.69 7.37 10.40
C GLY A 89 -28.45 6.05 10.62
N LYS A 90 -28.08 4.95 9.94
CA LYS A 90 -28.55 3.59 10.28
C LYS A 90 -27.54 2.82 11.14
N TYR A 91 -27.98 1.72 11.75
CA TYR A 91 -27.08 0.82 12.48
C TYR A 91 -26.35 -0.11 11.50
N VAL A 92 -25.10 -0.46 11.83
CA VAL A 92 -24.29 -1.33 10.96
C VAL A 92 -24.88 -2.74 10.90
N ASN A 93 -25.51 -3.23 11.98
CA ASN A 93 -26.18 -4.53 12.03
C ASN A 93 -27.50 -4.58 11.22
N THR A 94 -28.00 -3.44 10.71
CA THR A 94 -29.17 -3.34 9.82
C THR A 94 -28.78 -2.86 8.42
N LEU A 95 -27.52 -3.07 8.01
CA LEU A 95 -27.04 -2.78 6.66
C LEU A 95 -26.22 -3.96 6.18
N THR A 96 -26.39 -4.35 4.93
CA THR A 96 -25.53 -5.31 4.23
C THR A 96 -24.17 -4.70 3.91
N LEU A 97 -23.15 -5.55 3.70
CA LEU A 97 -21.84 -5.11 3.22
C LEU A 97 -21.93 -4.32 1.89
N ALA A 98 -22.85 -4.67 1.01
CA ALA A 98 -23.04 -3.98 -0.27
C ALA A 98 -23.42 -2.50 -0.04
N GLN A 99 -24.34 -2.23 0.88
CA GLN A 99 -24.78 -0.87 1.26
C GLN A 99 -23.66 -0.13 2.00
N VAL A 100 -23.03 -0.76 2.99
CA VAL A 100 -21.87 -0.17 3.71
C VAL A 100 -20.72 0.17 2.75
N ARG A 101 -20.56 -0.56 1.64
CA ARG A 101 -19.53 -0.31 0.62
C ARG A 101 -19.85 0.81 -0.36
N THR A 102 -21.03 1.45 -0.32
CA THR A 102 -21.25 2.70 -1.08
C THR A 102 -20.87 3.95 -0.27
N LEU A 103 -20.66 3.83 1.04
CA LEU A 103 -20.31 4.97 1.89
C LEU A 103 -18.87 5.44 1.67
N ASP A 104 -18.69 6.75 1.46
CA ASP A 104 -17.40 7.40 1.67
C ASP A 104 -17.28 7.74 3.16
N CYS A 105 -16.35 7.08 3.85
CA CYS A 105 -16.01 7.30 5.26
C CYS A 105 -14.57 7.83 5.42
N GLY A 106 -14.00 8.42 4.37
CA GLY A 106 -12.61 8.89 4.34
C GLY A 106 -12.44 10.37 3.96
N SER A 107 -13.40 10.97 3.25
CA SER A 107 -13.34 12.40 2.90
C SER A 107 -13.54 13.35 4.09
N ARG A 108 -14.18 12.91 5.19
CA ARG A 108 -14.47 13.78 6.34
C ARG A 108 -13.38 13.71 7.41
N THR A 109 -12.74 14.83 7.68
CA THR A 109 -11.87 15.03 8.84
C THR A 109 -12.68 15.53 10.04
N LEU A 110 -12.22 15.19 11.25
CA LEU A 110 -12.86 15.57 12.50
C LEU A 110 -12.35 16.96 12.99
N PRO A 111 -13.23 17.91 13.37
CA PRO A 111 -12.81 19.25 13.80
C PRO A 111 -11.90 19.29 15.03
N ASP A 112 -11.98 18.30 15.92
CA ASP A 112 -11.12 18.15 17.10
C ASP A 112 -9.74 17.55 16.78
N ARG A 113 -9.48 17.20 15.51
CA ARG A 113 -8.26 16.52 15.02
C ARG A 113 -7.48 17.38 14.03
N PRO A 114 -6.87 18.49 14.48
CA PRO A 114 -6.10 19.37 13.60
C PRO A 114 -4.91 18.62 12.98
N GLY A 115 -4.82 18.68 11.65
CA GLY A 115 -3.79 17.98 10.88
C GLY A 115 -4.13 16.54 10.46
N GLN A 116 -5.30 16.01 10.83
CA GLN A 116 -5.78 14.72 10.32
C GLN A 116 -5.91 14.77 8.80
N LEU A 117 -5.27 13.82 8.10
CA LEU A 117 -5.35 13.73 6.64
C LEU A 117 -6.61 12.97 6.21
N ALA A 118 -7.39 13.60 5.33
CA ALA A 118 -8.48 12.96 4.60
C ALA A 118 -7.95 11.85 3.68
N VAL A 119 -8.81 10.89 3.38
CA VAL A 119 -8.57 9.80 2.44
C VAL A 119 -9.82 9.66 1.55
N PRO A 120 -9.99 10.51 0.53
CA PRO A 120 -11.22 10.53 -0.27
C PRO A 120 -11.61 9.15 -0.79
N ASP A 121 -12.92 8.89 -0.90
CA ASP A 121 -13.54 7.61 -1.27
C ASP A 121 -13.15 6.38 -0.40
N ALA A 122 -12.45 6.53 0.72
CA ALA A 122 -12.14 5.37 1.57
C ALA A 122 -13.42 4.85 2.25
N ARG A 123 -13.60 3.53 2.19
CA ARG A 123 -14.79 2.82 2.68
C ARG A 123 -14.46 2.10 3.99
N MET A 124 -15.47 1.67 4.74
CA MET A 124 -15.25 0.73 5.86
C MET A 124 -14.64 -0.58 5.33
N PRO A 125 -13.40 -0.94 5.72
CA PRO A 125 -12.76 -2.14 5.21
C PRO A 125 -13.32 -3.37 5.93
N LEU A 126 -13.17 -4.54 5.32
CA LEU A 126 -13.40 -5.82 5.98
C LEU A 126 -12.23 -6.11 6.90
N LEU A 127 -12.49 -6.81 8.00
CA LEU A 127 -11.43 -7.29 8.90
C LEU A 127 -10.38 -8.13 8.14
N SER A 128 -10.81 -8.93 7.16
CA SER A 128 -9.93 -9.71 6.29
C SER A 128 -9.07 -8.88 5.32
N GLU A 129 -9.45 -7.65 4.97
CA GLU A 129 -8.61 -6.73 4.19
C GLU A 129 -7.50 -6.13 5.06
N VAL A 130 -7.78 -5.79 6.32
CA VAL A 130 -6.72 -5.37 7.27
C VAL A 130 -5.71 -6.50 7.49
N PHE A 131 -6.18 -7.75 7.61
CA PHE A 131 -5.30 -8.92 7.65
C PHE A 131 -4.51 -9.13 6.35
N ALA A 132 -5.11 -8.87 5.18
CA ALA A 132 -4.41 -8.92 3.90
C ALA A 132 -3.33 -7.83 3.80
N LEU A 133 -3.60 -6.62 4.30
CA LEU A 133 -2.66 -5.51 4.36
C LEU A 133 -1.42 -5.85 5.21
N VAL A 134 -1.61 -6.34 6.45
CA VAL A 134 -0.52 -6.77 7.33
C VAL A 134 0.35 -7.85 6.67
N LYS A 135 -0.27 -8.81 5.98
CA LYS A 135 0.45 -9.83 5.19
C LYS A 135 1.20 -9.26 4.00
N ARG A 136 0.62 -8.29 3.27
CA ARG A 136 1.25 -7.64 2.10
C ARG A 136 2.49 -6.87 2.51
N TYR A 137 2.46 -6.19 3.66
CA TYR A 137 3.63 -5.56 4.30
C TYR A 137 4.64 -6.56 4.89
N ARG A 138 4.29 -7.85 4.98
CA ARG A 138 5.05 -8.91 5.69
C ARG A 138 5.36 -8.53 7.14
N ALA A 139 4.40 -7.86 7.78
CA ALA A 139 4.50 -7.36 9.15
C ALA A 139 4.19 -8.47 10.17
N HIS A 140 5.08 -9.46 10.22
CA HIS A 140 4.94 -10.65 11.08
C HIS A 140 5.11 -10.34 12.57
N ASP A 141 5.82 -9.27 12.91
CA ASP A 141 6.10 -8.85 14.28
C ASP A 141 5.05 -7.85 14.83
N VAL A 142 4.07 -7.45 14.01
CA VAL A 142 3.01 -6.50 14.40
C VAL A 142 1.78 -7.24 14.90
N THR A 143 1.28 -6.85 16.07
CA THR A 143 0.04 -7.37 16.64
C THR A 143 -1.18 -6.56 16.18
N LEU A 144 -2.37 -7.16 16.27
CA LEU A 144 -3.66 -6.50 16.09
C LEU A 144 -4.48 -6.66 17.36
N ASN A 145 -4.90 -5.56 17.96
CA ASN A 145 -5.80 -5.55 19.11
C ASN A 145 -7.20 -5.20 18.63
N ILE A 146 -8.06 -6.23 18.53
CA ILE A 146 -9.36 -6.14 17.87
C ILE A 146 -10.45 -5.98 18.93
N GLU A 147 -11.16 -4.86 18.92
CA GLU A 147 -12.34 -4.65 19.76
C GLU A 147 -13.59 -5.27 19.14
N THR A 148 -14.26 -6.18 19.87
CA THR A 148 -15.65 -6.53 19.55
C THR A 148 -16.60 -5.53 20.19
N LYS A 149 -17.22 -4.66 19.38
CA LYS A 149 -18.20 -3.64 19.80
C LYS A 149 -19.58 -4.24 20.12
N VAL A 150 -19.62 -5.18 21.06
CA VAL A 150 -20.90 -5.68 21.59
C VAL A 150 -21.46 -4.65 22.57
N GLU A 151 -22.64 -4.12 22.28
CA GLU A 151 -23.28 -3.11 23.11
C GLU A 151 -24.12 -3.76 24.22
N ALA A 152 -23.56 -3.88 25.42
CA ALA A 152 -24.24 -4.52 26.54
C ALA A 152 -25.41 -3.70 27.10
N GLY A 153 -25.37 -2.37 26.98
CA GLY A 153 -26.42 -1.46 27.46
C GLY A 153 -27.62 -1.33 26.50
N ALA A 154 -27.42 -1.64 25.23
CA ALA A 154 -28.45 -1.63 24.18
C ALA A 154 -28.23 -2.77 23.15
N PRO A 155 -28.47 -4.05 23.51
CA PRO A 155 -28.10 -5.19 22.69
C PRO A 155 -28.75 -5.28 21.30
N SER A 156 -29.84 -4.54 21.05
CA SER A 156 -30.50 -4.46 19.74
C SER A 156 -29.79 -3.53 18.74
N GLU A 157 -28.90 -2.64 19.20
CA GLU A 157 -28.18 -1.68 18.35
C GLU A 157 -26.86 -2.23 17.78
N THR A 158 -26.52 -3.48 18.11
CA THR A 158 -25.34 -4.20 17.58
C THR A 158 -25.73 -5.65 17.25
N ALA A 159 -24.86 -6.41 16.58
CA ALA A 159 -25.12 -7.83 16.34
C ALA A 159 -25.08 -8.63 17.66
N PRO A 160 -25.77 -9.79 17.76
CA PRO A 160 -25.69 -10.63 18.94
C PRO A 160 -24.25 -11.05 19.30
N ARG A 161 -23.93 -11.06 20.59
CA ARG A 161 -22.62 -11.46 21.16
C ARG A 161 -22.04 -12.73 20.53
N GLU A 162 -22.87 -13.74 20.30
CA GLU A 162 -22.44 -15.01 19.67
C GLU A 162 -21.96 -14.80 18.22
N GLN A 163 -22.68 -13.99 17.44
CA GLN A 163 -22.33 -13.70 16.05
C GLN A 163 -21.00 -12.94 15.96
N PHE A 164 -20.81 -11.92 16.80
CA PHE A 164 -19.52 -11.21 16.92
C PHE A 164 -18.34 -12.15 17.17
N VAL A 165 -18.48 -13.04 18.17
CA VAL A 165 -17.41 -13.97 18.53
C VAL A 165 -17.13 -14.96 17.41
N GLN A 166 -18.18 -15.58 16.84
CA GLN A 166 -18.03 -16.60 15.80
C GLN A 166 -17.44 -16.04 14.50
N VAL A 167 -17.93 -14.88 14.02
CA VAL A 167 -17.43 -14.24 12.80
C VAL A 167 -16.00 -13.78 13.00
N THR A 168 -15.69 -13.05 14.08
CA THR A 168 -14.33 -12.56 14.37
C THR A 168 -13.34 -13.72 14.50
N ALA A 169 -13.66 -14.76 15.28
CA ALA A 169 -12.81 -15.94 15.41
C ALA A 169 -12.65 -16.73 14.10
N LYS A 170 -13.67 -16.75 13.22
CA LYS A 170 -13.58 -17.37 11.88
C LYS A 170 -12.61 -16.60 10.99
N GLU A 171 -12.73 -15.27 10.90
CA GLU A 171 -11.85 -14.45 10.06
C GLU A 171 -10.38 -14.54 10.52
N ILE A 172 -10.11 -14.50 11.83
CA ILE A 172 -8.74 -14.65 12.38
C ILE A 172 -8.14 -16.03 12.05
N ARG A 173 -8.94 -17.10 12.18
CA ARG A 173 -8.52 -18.47 11.81
C ARG A 173 -8.25 -18.59 10.31
N ALA A 174 -9.13 -18.06 9.46
CA ALA A 174 -8.96 -18.05 8.00
C ALA A 174 -7.72 -17.22 7.58
N ALA A 175 -7.42 -16.14 8.30
CA ALA A 175 -6.20 -15.37 8.11
C ALA A 175 -4.95 -16.09 8.64
N GLY A 176 -5.07 -17.07 9.53
CA GLY A 176 -3.91 -17.72 10.17
C GLY A 176 -3.14 -16.79 11.11
N LEU A 177 -3.77 -15.71 11.61
CA LEU A 177 -3.15 -14.66 12.41
C LEU A 177 -3.37 -14.81 13.93
N LEU A 178 -3.79 -15.99 14.39
CA LEU A 178 -4.02 -16.29 15.82
C LEU A 178 -2.85 -15.91 16.76
N ARG A 179 -1.61 -15.91 16.26
CA ARG A 179 -0.41 -15.53 17.02
C ARG A 179 -0.11 -14.03 17.03
N GLN A 180 -0.79 -13.26 16.18
CA GLN A 180 -0.66 -11.81 16.04
C GLN A 180 -1.89 -11.06 16.56
N VAL A 181 -2.94 -11.73 17.06
CA VAL A 181 -4.19 -11.08 17.45
C VAL A 181 -4.43 -11.17 18.95
N THR A 182 -4.84 -10.05 19.56
CA THR A 182 -5.52 -10.01 20.86
C THR A 182 -6.97 -9.56 20.66
N ILE A 183 -7.88 -10.03 21.52
CA ILE A 183 -9.28 -9.58 21.51
C ILE A 183 -9.52 -8.71 22.73
N GLN A 184 -10.05 -7.51 22.51
CA GLN A 184 -10.51 -6.60 23.54
C GLN A 184 -12.03 -6.40 23.46
N SER A 185 -12.68 -6.07 24.59
CA SER A 185 -14.07 -5.63 24.62
C SER A 185 -14.42 -5.03 25.98
N PHE A 186 -15.33 -4.06 25.98
CA PHE A 186 -16.03 -3.62 27.20
C PHE A 186 -17.03 -4.67 27.69
N ASP A 187 -17.56 -5.50 26.78
CA ASP A 187 -18.41 -6.64 27.13
C ASP A 187 -17.55 -7.85 27.51
N TRP A 188 -17.32 -8.03 28.81
CA TRP A 188 -16.58 -9.17 29.33
C TRP A 188 -17.33 -10.50 29.13
N GLY A 189 -18.64 -10.45 28.86
CA GLY A 189 -19.41 -11.60 28.40
C GLY A 189 -18.95 -12.07 27.00
N ALA A 190 -18.61 -11.14 26.10
CA ALA A 190 -18.02 -11.45 24.81
C ALA A 190 -16.61 -12.05 24.97
N LEU A 191 -15.79 -11.52 25.89
CA LEU A 191 -14.47 -12.08 26.22
C LEU A 191 -14.58 -13.52 26.75
N ARG A 192 -15.49 -13.78 27.71
CA ARG A 192 -15.74 -15.14 28.23
C ARG A 192 -16.18 -16.09 27.13
N ARG A 193 -17.02 -15.62 26.18
CA ARG A 193 -17.46 -16.44 25.05
C ARG A 193 -16.34 -16.67 24.03
N MET A 194 -15.51 -15.65 23.75
CA MET A 194 -14.33 -15.78 22.90
C MET A 194 -13.36 -16.84 23.45
N ARG A 195 -13.13 -16.87 24.78
CA ARG A 195 -12.30 -17.92 25.41
C ARG A 195 -12.83 -19.34 25.13
N GLN A 196 -14.15 -19.53 25.06
CA GLN A 196 -14.76 -20.83 24.77
C GLN A 196 -14.65 -21.22 23.28
N VAL A 197 -14.74 -20.24 22.38
CA VAL A 197 -14.74 -20.47 20.92
C VAL A 197 -13.31 -20.58 20.36
N GLU A 198 -12.37 -19.80 20.87
CA GLU A 198 -10.96 -19.82 20.46
C GLU A 198 -10.03 -19.54 21.66
N PRO A 199 -9.76 -20.55 22.51
CA PRO A 199 -8.99 -20.38 23.75
C PRO A 199 -7.53 -19.98 23.56
N ARG A 200 -7.00 -19.99 22.32
CA ARG A 200 -5.62 -19.60 22.01
C ARG A 200 -5.41 -18.09 21.91
N LEU A 201 -6.48 -17.30 21.74
CA LEU A 201 -6.39 -15.85 21.64
C LEU A 201 -6.17 -15.23 23.04
N PRO A 202 -5.16 -14.37 23.23
CA PRO A 202 -5.05 -13.55 24.42
C PRO A 202 -6.21 -12.55 24.46
N LEU A 203 -6.78 -12.38 25.66
CA LEU A 203 -7.89 -11.48 25.91
C LEU A 203 -7.43 -10.25 26.69
N VAL A 204 -8.11 -9.14 26.46
CA VAL A 204 -7.87 -7.81 27.07
C VAL A 204 -9.21 -7.27 27.58
N ALA A 205 -9.29 -6.92 28.86
CA ALA A 205 -10.51 -6.33 29.43
C ALA A 205 -10.48 -4.81 29.27
N LEU A 206 -11.34 -4.26 28.42
CA LEU A 206 -11.61 -2.82 28.41
C LEU A 206 -12.56 -2.48 29.57
N THR A 207 -12.35 -1.32 30.19
CA THR A 207 -13.35 -0.74 31.11
C THR A 207 -13.12 0.76 31.33
N ASN A 208 -14.10 1.39 31.96
CA ASN A 208 -13.94 2.64 32.70
C ASN A 208 -14.47 2.41 34.14
N TYR A 209 -14.31 3.40 35.03
CA TYR A 209 -14.79 3.27 36.41
C TYR A 209 -16.31 3.02 36.49
N ASP A 210 -17.09 3.72 35.66
CA ASP A 210 -18.55 3.72 35.74
C ASP A 210 -19.15 2.38 35.26
N PHE A 211 -18.51 1.72 34.30
CA PHE A 211 -18.94 0.42 33.78
C PHE A 211 -18.72 -0.74 34.76
N LEU A 212 -17.86 -0.55 35.77
CA LEU A 212 -17.75 -1.50 36.88
C LEU A 212 -18.99 -1.48 37.77
N GLN A 213 -19.65 -0.31 37.91
CA GLN A 213 -20.81 -0.09 38.80
C GLN A 213 -20.54 -0.44 40.28
N VAL A 214 -19.33 -0.18 40.78
CA VAL A 214 -18.93 -0.44 42.18
C VAL A 214 -19.92 0.18 43.17
N GLY A 215 -20.42 -0.63 44.11
CA GLY A 215 -21.40 -0.23 45.12
C GLY A 215 -22.85 -0.13 44.62
N GLN A 216 -23.15 -0.52 43.37
CA GLN A 216 -24.51 -0.60 42.85
C GLN A 216 -25.08 -2.03 43.01
N PRO A 217 -26.39 -2.20 43.24
CA PRO A 217 -26.96 -3.53 43.43
C PRO A 217 -26.90 -4.41 42.17
N GLY A 218 -26.07 -5.46 42.22
CA GLY A 218 -26.07 -6.55 41.25
C GLY A 218 -25.10 -6.39 40.09
N ALA A 219 -24.89 -7.48 39.36
CA ALA A 219 -23.90 -7.57 38.29
C ALA A 219 -24.12 -6.54 37.17
N SER A 220 -23.08 -5.73 36.91
CA SER A 220 -23.04 -4.81 35.78
C SER A 220 -23.23 -5.55 34.45
N PRO A 221 -24.02 -4.99 33.51
CA PRO A 221 -24.28 -5.62 32.21
C PRO A 221 -22.99 -5.82 31.39
N TRP A 222 -21.98 -4.99 31.62
CA TRP A 222 -20.68 -5.04 30.95
C TRP A 222 -19.80 -6.21 31.41
N LEU A 223 -19.92 -6.64 32.68
CA LEU A 223 -18.97 -7.59 33.28
C LEU A 223 -19.36 -9.06 33.03
N GLY A 224 -20.26 -9.33 32.07
CA GLY A 224 -20.63 -10.68 31.66
C GLY A 224 -21.38 -11.49 32.72
N GLY A 225 -22.00 -10.82 33.70
CA GLY A 225 -22.66 -11.45 34.85
C GLY A 225 -21.74 -11.66 36.06
N LEU A 226 -20.56 -11.03 36.10
CA LEU A 226 -19.84 -10.80 37.35
C LEU A 226 -20.39 -9.56 38.05
N ASP A 227 -20.57 -9.63 39.36
CA ASP A 227 -20.65 -8.44 40.20
C ASP A 227 -19.22 -8.02 40.58
N ILE A 228 -18.92 -6.72 40.58
CA ILE A 228 -17.60 -6.23 40.96
C ILE A 228 -17.43 -6.17 42.48
N ASP A 229 -18.53 -6.08 43.22
CA ASP A 229 -18.51 -5.99 44.68
C ASP A 229 -18.17 -7.34 45.33
N ASP A 230 -18.45 -8.46 44.64
CA ASP A 230 -17.92 -9.80 44.98
C ASP A 230 -16.38 -9.85 45.01
N PHE A 231 -15.71 -8.93 44.30
CA PHE A 231 -14.26 -8.76 44.28
C PHE A 231 -13.78 -7.59 45.15
N GLY A 232 -14.69 -6.94 45.88
CA GLY A 232 -14.42 -5.77 46.71
C GLY A 232 -14.10 -4.51 45.89
N GLY A 233 -14.68 -4.37 44.69
CA GLY A 233 -14.42 -3.24 43.79
C GLY A 233 -13.10 -3.33 43.02
N ASP A 234 -12.36 -4.45 43.11
CA ASP A 234 -11.04 -4.63 42.50
C ASP A 234 -11.13 -5.23 41.08
N PRO A 235 -10.98 -4.43 40.00
CA PRO A 235 -11.09 -4.93 38.63
C PRO A 235 -9.99 -5.95 38.30
N ILE A 236 -8.80 -5.87 38.91
CA ILE A 236 -7.69 -6.79 38.63
C ILE A 236 -8.04 -8.21 39.11
N ARG A 237 -8.72 -8.35 40.25
CA ARG A 237 -9.20 -9.65 40.74
C ARG A 237 -10.28 -10.23 39.83
N ALA A 238 -11.26 -9.41 39.42
CA ALA A 238 -12.33 -9.84 38.52
C ALA A 238 -11.76 -10.29 37.16
N ILE A 239 -10.84 -9.52 36.57
CA ILE A 239 -10.13 -9.83 35.32
C ILE A 239 -9.33 -11.14 35.42
N ARG A 240 -8.65 -11.35 36.55
CA ARG A 240 -7.92 -12.60 36.82
C ARG A 240 -8.85 -13.82 36.86
N SER A 241 -10.08 -13.67 37.37
CA SER A 241 -11.08 -14.76 37.38
C SER A 241 -11.53 -15.18 35.98
N LEU A 242 -11.49 -14.25 35.01
CA LEU A 242 -11.82 -14.52 33.60
C LEU A 242 -10.65 -15.11 32.79
N GLY A 243 -9.46 -15.24 33.38
CA GLY A 243 -8.26 -15.67 32.66
C GLY A 243 -7.85 -14.72 31.54
N VAL A 244 -8.14 -13.44 31.70
CA VAL A 244 -7.76 -12.34 30.78
C VAL A 244 -6.29 -11.95 31.04
N THR A 245 -5.58 -11.45 30.02
CA THR A 245 -4.11 -11.25 30.06
C THR A 245 -3.65 -9.80 30.19
N ALA A 246 -4.55 -8.85 29.94
CA ALA A 246 -4.29 -7.42 30.08
C ALA A 246 -5.55 -6.66 30.50
N PHE A 247 -5.32 -5.56 31.20
CA PHE A 247 -6.31 -4.57 31.60
C PHE A 247 -6.12 -3.31 30.73
N SER A 248 -7.19 -2.84 30.12
CA SER A 248 -7.20 -1.68 29.22
C SER A 248 -8.21 -0.63 29.75
N PRO A 249 -7.83 0.14 30.78
CA PRO A 249 -8.71 1.15 31.38
C PRO A 249 -8.61 2.50 30.67
N VAL A 250 -9.64 3.34 30.84
CA VAL A 250 -9.51 4.79 30.64
C VAL A 250 -8.36 5.34 31.50
N HIS A 251 -7.55 6.28 30.99
CA HIS A 251 -6.40 6.78 31.77
C HIS A 251 -6.80 7.65 32.99
N GLY A 252 -7.89 8.41 32.89
CA GLY A 252 -8.37 9.27 33.97
C GLY A 252 -9.68 9.99 33.65
N PHE A 253 -10.03 10.96 34.50
CA PHE A 253 -11.30 11.69 34.47
C PHE A 253 -11.07 13.20 34.46
N PRO A 254 -11.76 13.98 33.60
CA PRO A 254 -12.63 13.52 32.51
C PRO A 254 -11.86 12.72 31.46
N GLN A 255 -12.54 11.82 30.73
CA GLN A 255 -11.92 10.86 29.80
C GLN A 255 -11.04 11.52 28.72
N ASN A 256 -11.37 12.74 28.30
CA ASN A 256 -10.61 13.50 27.30
C ASN A 256 -9.67 14.56 27.92
N GLY A 257 -9.55 14.59 29.25
CA GLY A 257 -8.68 15.54 29.96
C GLY A 257 -7.23 15.05 30.05
N THR A 258 -6.30 15.96 30.34
CA THR A 258 -4.85 15.71 30.40
C THR A 258 -4.31 15.84 31.82
N VAL A 259 -3.13 15.27 32.11
CA VAL A 259 -2.47 15.47 33.43
C VAL A 259 -2.09 16.92 33.73
N THR A 260 -2.18 17.83 32.75
CA THR A 260 -1.99 19.27 32.93
C THR A 260 -3.28 20.04 33.24
N ASP A 261 -4.45 19.41 33.15
CA ASP A 261 -5.73 20.07 33.41
C ASP A 261 -6.00 20.15 34.93
N PRO A 262 -6.39 21.30 35.50
CA PRO A 262 -6.60 21.46 36.95
C PRO A 262 -7.62 20.51 37.59
N GLY A 263 -8.55 19.98 36.80
CA GLY A 263 -9.59 19.04 37.24
C GLY A 263 -9.29 17.57 36.94
N TYR A 264 -8.13 17.24 36.37
CA TYR A 264 -7.83 15.87 35.97
C TYR A 264 -7.52 14.97 37.17
N ARG A 265 -8.26 13.87 37.28
CA ARG A 265 -8.05 12.81 38.26
C ARG A 265 -7.55 11.55 37.54
N PRO A 266 -6.31 11.08 37.77
CA PRO A 266 -5.84 9.83 37.19
C PRO A 266 -6.69 8.65 37.71
N TYR A 267 -7.09 7.76 36.81
CA TYR A 267 -7.68 6.47 37.18
C TYR A 267 -6.58 5.40 37.22
N VAL A 268 -5.68 5.42 36.23
CA VAL A 268 -4.47 4.60 36.24
C VAL A 268 -3.41 5.28 37.12
N THR A 269 -2.97 4.54 38.14
CA THR A 269 -1.88 4.94 39.05
C THR A 269 -0.79 3.87 39.10
N ARG A 270 0.41 4.24 39.54
CA ARG A 270 1.53 3.33 39.77
C ARG A 270 1.16 2.17 40.72
N GLU A 271 0.31 2.41 41.70
CA GLU A 271 -0.18 1.39 42.65
C GLU A 271 -1.08 0.37 41.94
N MET A 272 -1.98 0.83 41.07
CA MET A 272 -2.82 -0.01 40.23
C MET A 272 -1.98 -0.85 39.25
N VAL A 273 -0.99 -0.24 38.60
CA VAL A 273 -0.06 -0.96 37.71
C VAL A 273 0.74 -2.03 38.48
N THR A 274 1.29 -1.67 39.65
CA THR A 274 2.01 -2.60 40.53
C THR A 274 1.12 -3.73 41.05
N HIS A 275 -0.17 -3.47 41.27
CA HIS A 275 -1.16 -4.49 41.63
C HIS A 275 -1.51 -5.42 40.46
N ALA A 276 -1.70 -4.88 39.25
CA ALA A 276 -1.89 -5.66 38.03
C ALA A 276 -0.69 -6.58 37.74
N HIS A 277 0.53 -6.04 37.77
CA HIS A 277 1.77 -6.79 37.55
C HIS A 277 1.97 -7.92 38.57
N ARG A 278 1.66 -7.69 39.86
CA ARG A 278 1.68 -8.76 40.90
C ARG A 278 0.65 -9.87 40.65
N ASN A 279 -0.36 -9.62 39.83
CA ASN A 279 -1.35 -10.60 39.41
C ASN A 279 -1.10 -11.18 38.00
N GLY A 280 0.01 -10.82 37.35
CA GLY A 280 0.34 -11.25 35.99
C GLY A 280 -0.47 -10.56 34.89
N ILE A 281 -1.12 -9.45 35.20
CA ILE A 281 -1.96 -8.66 34.29
C ILE A 281 -1.16 -7.45 33.78
N ARG A 282 -1.04 -7.31 32.45
CA ARG A 282 -0.48 -6.09 31.82
C ARG A 282 -1.47 -4.93 31.89
N VAL A 283 -1.01 -3.68 31.87
CA VAL A 283 -1.86 -2.49 31.84
C VAL A 283 -1.55 -1.64 30.60
N VAL A 284 -2.57 -1.39 29.79
CA VAL A 284 -2.46 -0.65 28.51
C VAL A 284 -3.62 0.37 28.42
N PRO A 285 -3.48 1.59 28.97
CA PRO A 285 -4.57 2.56 28.97
C PRO A 285 -4.85 3.20 27.59
N TRP A 286 -6.07 3.71 27.46
CA TRP A 286 -6.60 4.40 26.28
C TRP A 286 -7.41 5.66 26.68
N THR A 287 -7.60 6.66 25.80
CA THR A 287 -6.84 6.93 24.57
C THR A 287 -5.98 8.17 24.81
N VAL A 288 -4.67 7.98 24.92
CA VAL A 288 -3.77 9.00 25.46
C VAL A 288 -3.12 9.80 24.33
N ASN A 289 -3.33 11.12 24.29
CA ASN A 289 -3.03 11.93 23.10
C ASN A 289 -2.04 13.08 23.30
N ASP A 290 -1.79 13.47 24.55
CA ASP A 290 -0.80 14.49 24.91
C ASP A 290 0.48 13.86 25.51
N VAL A 291 1.62 14.49 25.23
CA VAL A 291 2.94 14.00 25.67
C VAL A 291 3.10 13.98 27.20
N PRO A 292 2.64 14.99 27.98
CA PRO A 292 2.63 14.92 29.45
C PRO A 292 1.94 13.69 30.03
N THR A 293 0.73 13.36 29.57
CA THR A 293 -0.02 12.18 30.05
C THR A 293 0.65 10.88 29.62
N MET A 294 1.16 10.80 28.37
CA MET A 294 1.97 9.65 27.93
C MET A 294 3.18 9.44 28.83
N ALA A 295 3.94 10.51 29.12
CA ALA A 295 5.12 10.48 29.97
C ALA A 295 4.77 10.01 31.39
N LYS A 296 3.72 10.58 31.99
CA LYS A 296 3.22 10.19 33.32
C LYS A 296 2.86 8.70 33.40
N LEU A 297 2.18 8.16 32.39
CA LEU A 297 1.76 6.75 32.40
C LEU A 297 2.96 5.79 32.19
N ILE A 298 3.91 6.17 31.33
CA ILE A 298 5.20 5.47 31.21
C ILE A 298 5.94 5.47 32.57
N ASP A 299 5.95 6.60 33.29
CA ASP A 299 6.58 6.71 34.62
C ASP A 299 5.81 5.93 35.72
N ASP A 300 4.50 5.73 35.58
CA ASP A 300 3.71 4.83 36.43
C ASP A 300 3.96 3.34 36.11
N GLY A 301 4.57 3.06 34.95
CA GLY A 301 5.08 1.73 34.59
C GLY A 301 4.16 0.89 33.72
N VAL A 302 3.18 1.48 33.03
CA VAL A 302 2.28 0.77 32.10
C VAL A 302 3.07 0.00 31.02
N ASP A 303 2.48 -1.07 30.48
CA ASP A 303 3.13 -1.95 29.49
C ASP A 303 2.97 -1.44 28.05
N GLY A 304 2.01 -0.54 27.83
CA GLY A 304 1.69 0.04 26.54
C GLY A 304 0.75 1.23 26.65
N ILE A 305 0.48 1.91 25.54
CA ILE A 305 -0.50 2.98 25.42
C ILE A 305 -1.22 2.86 24.08
N ILE A 306 -2.55 2.99 24.11
CA ILE A 306 -3.40 3.19 22.94
C ILE A 306 -3.53 4.70 22.70
N THR A 307 -3.17 5.16 21.49
CA THR A 307 -3.11 6.59 21.15
C THR A 307 -3.58 6.88 19.72
N ASP A 308 -4.23 8.03 19.55
CA ASP A 308 -4.58 8.58 18.23
C ASP A 308 -3.35 9.17 17.50
N TYR A 309 -2.28 9.48 18.25
CA TYR A 309 -1.05 10.13 17.77
C TYR A 309 0.17 9.23 18.04
N PRO A 310 0.29 8.07 17.34
CA PRO A 310 1.39 7.12 17.55
C PRO A 310 2.77 7.71 17.20
N ASP A 311 2.82 8.78 16.41
CA ASP A 311 4.03 9.54 16.07
C ASP A 311 4.61 10.26 17.30
N ARG A 312 3.75 10.89 18.12
CA ARG A 312 4.12 11.57 19.35
C ARG A 312 4.65 10.57 20.37
N LEU A 313 3.93 9.46 20.57
CA LEU A 313 4.36 8.42 21.49
C LEU A 313 5.66 7.75 21.02
N ARG A 314 5.82 7.47 19.72
CA ARG A 314 7.06 6.91 19.16
C ARG A 314 8.24 7.86 19.37
N THR A 315 8.03 9.17 19.20
CA THR A 315 9.03 10.20 19.45
C THR A 315 9.41 10.26 20.94
N LEU A 316 8.43 10.20 21.85
CA LEU A 316 8.68 10.17 23.30
C LEU A 316 9.44 8.91 23.73
N LEU A 317 9.08 7.73 23.20
CA LEU A 317 9.80 6.48 23.44
C LEU A 317 11.26 6.58 22.98
N ALA A 318 11.51 7.17 21.81
CA ALA A 318 12.86 7.41 21.30
C ALA A 318 13.68 8.32 22.23
N GLN A 319 13.09 9.44 22.66
CA GLN A 319 13.71 10.39 23.61
C GLN A 319 14.01 9.74 24.97
N ARG A 320 13.18 8.77 25.40
CA ARG A 320 13.36 8.01 26.65
C ARG A 320 14.22 6.75 26.50
N GLY A 321 14.81 6.51 25.32
CA GLY A 321 15.76 5.41 25.09
C GLY A 321 15.12 4.02 24.97
N TYR A 322 13.83 3.92 24.69
CA TYR A 322 13.14 2.65 24.44
C TYR A 322 13.54 2.05 23.09
N ARG A 323 13.54 0.71 23.00
CA ARG A 323 13.61 0.02 21.71
C ARG A 323 12.35 0.33 20.90
N LEU A 324 12.53 1.00 19.76
CA LEU A 324 11.40 1.36 18.90
C LEU A 324 10.92 0.15 18.08
N PRO A 325 9.59 -0.01 17.88
CA PRO A 325 9.05 -1.00 16.95
C PRO A 325 9.56 -0.79 15.52
N ARG A 326 9.61 -1.87 14.76
CA ARG A 326 10.06 -1.86 13.36
C ARG A 326 9.09 -1.05 12.48
N ALA A 327 9.63 -0.11 11.72
CA ALA A 327 8.93 0.54 10.61
C ALA A 327 8.98 -0.35 9.36
N TYR A 328 7.89 -0.39 8.59
CA TYR A 328 7.79 -1.19 7.37
C TYR A 328 7.70 -0.30 6.14
N ALA A 329 8.68 -0.43 5.23
CA ALA A 329 8.56 0.17 3.90
C ALA A 329 7.31 -0.39 3.20
N SER A 330 6.64 0.45 2.40
CA SER A 330 5.48 -0.02 1.63
C SER A 330 5.91 -1.12 0.63
N PRO A 331 5.12 -2.21 0.50
CA PRO A 331 5.40 -3.30 -0.41
C PRO A 331 5.03 -3.00 -1.87
N PHE A 332 4.46 -1.82 -2.16
CA PHE A 332 3.93 -1.49 -3.48
C PHE A 332 4.87 -0.57 -4.28
N ASP A 333 5.06 -0.85 -5.57
CA ASP A 333 5.89 -0.05 -6.47
C ASP A 333 5.03 0.83 -7.39
N ILE A 334 5.18 2.14 -7.27
CA ILE A 334 4.54 3.16 -8.12
C ILE A 334 5.60 3.59 -9.13
N GLN A 335 5.42 3.16 -10.38
CA GLN A 335 6.34 3.50 -11.47
C GLN A 335 5.73 4.58 -12.36
N ALA A 336 6.40 5.73 -12.44
CA ALA A 336 6.00 6.82 -13.32
C ALA A 336 6.49 6.52 -14.74
N HIS A 337 5.60 6.01 -15.60
CA HIS A 337 5.87 5.65 -17.01
C HIS A 337 6.41 6.87 -17.76
N ARG A 338 7.62 6.76 -18.30
CA ARG A 338 8.35 7.83 -19.01
C ARG A 338 8.46 9.13 -18.19
N GLY A 339 8.47 9.04 -16.87
CA GLY A 339 8.46 10.19 -15.95
C GLY A 339 7.07 10.76 -15.63
N GLY A 340 5.98 10.03 -15.90
CA GLY A 340 4.60 10.45 -15.62
C GLY A 340 4.00 11.26 -16.77
N ARG A 341 3.95 10.64 -17.95
CA ARG A 341 3.52 11.22 -19.24
C ARG A 341 2.21 12.04 -19.17
N ALA A 342 1.23 11.66 -18.36
CA ALA A 342 -0.03 12.41 -18.25
C ALA A 342 0.17 13.83 -17.69
N THR A 343 1.23 14.04 -16.89
CA THR A 343 1.51 15.33 -16.23
C THR A 343 2.47 16.23 -17.03
N ARG A 344 3.44 15.64 -17.74
CA ARG A 344 4.54 16.34 -18.43
C ARG A 344 4.94 15.59 -19.72
N PRO A 345 5.52 16.28 -20.73
CA PRO A 345 6.07 15.65 -21.93
C PRO A 345 7.03 14.49 -21.61
N GLU A 346 6.71 13.30 -22.13
CA GLU A 346 7.37 12.04 -21.81
C GLU A 346 8.88 12.05 -22.02
N ASN A 347 9.59 11.24 -21.22
CA ASN A 347 11.02 10.98 -21.36
C ASN A 347 11.89 12.26 -21.33
N THR A 348 11.38 13.40 -20.81
CA THR A 348 12.12 14.65 -20.65
C THR A 348 12.59 14.87 -19.21
N LEU A 349 13.67 15.66 -19.02
CA LEU A 349 14.14 16.01 -17.67
C LEU A 349 13.07 16.72 -16.81
N PRO A 350 12.21 17.63 -17.35
CA PRO A 350 11.06 18.17 -16.61
C PRO A 350 10.07 17.12 -16.13
N ALA A 351 9.77 16.06 -16.91
CA ALA A 351 8.90 14.98 -16.46
C ALA A 351 9.51 14.20 -15.29
N PHE A 352 10.76 13.75 -15.42
CA PHE A 352 11.46 13.08 -14.33
C PHE A 352 11.60 13.97 -13.08
N ALA A 353 11.81 15.29 -13.24
CA ALA A 353 11.86 16.24 -12.12
C ALA A 353 10.48 16.37 -11.42
N ASN A 354 9.39 16.39 -12.20
CA ASN A 354 8.01 16.41 -11.69
C ASN A 354 7.72 15.14 -10.86
N ALA A 355 8.06 13.97 -11.40
CA ALA A 355 7.92 12.70 -10.68
C ALA A 355 8.78 12.63 -9.40
N LEU A 356 10.00 13.17 -9.41
CA LEU A 356 10.87 13.20 -8.22
C LEU A 356 10.34 14.11 -7.09
N ALA A 357 9.52 15.11 -7.42
CA ALA A 357 8.90 15.99 -6.44
C ALA A 357 7.78 15.31 -5.63
N ASN A 358 7.13 14.26 -6.17
CA ASN A 358 6.14 13.48 -5.44
C ASN A 358 6.86 12.43 -4.54
N PRO A 359 6.74 12.52 -3.19
CA PRO A 359 7.43 11.60 -2.29
C PRO A 359 6.92 10.14 -2.36
N ALA A 360 5.73 9.90 -2.90
CA ALA A 360 5.13 8.57 -3.00
C ALA A 360 5.56 7.77 -4.23
N ILE A 361 6.15 8.40 -5.25
CA ILE A 361 6.72 7.69 -6.41
C ILE A 361 7.99 6.97 -5.96
N SER A 362 8.11 5.68 -6.31
CA SER A 362 9.25 4.82 -5.95
C SER A 362 10.18 4.51 -7.11
N THR A 363 9.67 4.53 -8.34
CA THR A 363 10.43 4.16 -9.54
C THR A 363 10.19 5.15 -10.66
N LEU A 364 11.27 5.61 -11.30
CA LEU A 364 11.19 6.23 -12.61
C LEU A 364 11.28 5.12 -13.65
N GLU A 365 10.20 4.93 -14.40
CA GLU A 365 10.22 4.09 -15.60
C GLU A 365 10.65 4.99 -16.78
N LEU A 366 11.50 4.46 -17.65
CA LEU A 366 12.00 5.19 -18.82
C LEU A 366 12.53 4.27 -19.92
N ASP A 367 12.37 4.73 -21.15
CA ASP A 367 12.84 4.06 -22.35
C ASP A 367 14.28 4.44 -22.70
N THR A 368 14.99 3.60 -23.44
CA THR A 368 16.30 3.95 -24.01
C THR A 368 16.47 3.57 -25.47
N GLY A 369 17.29 4.35 -26.17
CA GLY A 369 17.86 4.07 -27.49
C GLY A 369 19.35 4.38 -27.55
N VAL A 370 20.01 4.04 -28.66
CA VAL A 370 21.45 4.27 -28.88
C VAL A 370 21.67 5.06 -30.16
N THR A 371 22.35 6.19 -30.05
CA THR A 371 22.69 7.08 -31.18
C THR A 371 23.76 6.49 -32.10
N ALA A 372 23.95 7.08 -33.28
CA ALA A 372 25.01 6.73 -34.23
C ALA A 372 26.43 6.87 -33.62
N ASP A 373 26.63 7.84 -32.73
CA ASP A 373 27.86 8.03 -31.93
C ASP A 373 27.88 7.20 -30.63
N GLY A 374 26.96 6.24 -30.49
CA GLY A 374 26.99 5.22 -29.45
C GLY A 374 26.61 5.67 -28.05
N ARG A 375 25.87 6.79 -27.93
CA ARG A 375 25.40 7.39 -26.68
C ARG A 375 24.02 6.84 -26.32
N LEU A 376 23.76 6.59 -25.03
CA LEU A 376 22.45 6.20 -24.53
C LEU A 376 21.57 7.44 -24.35
N VAL A 377 20.45 7.46 -25.05
CA VAL A 377 19.42 8.50 -25.01
C VAL A 377 18.10 7.94 -24.51
N VAL A 378 17.27 8.80 -23.92
CA VAL A 378 16.02 8.44 -23.24
C VAL A 378 14.84 8.90 -24.09
N LEU A 379 14.17 7.94 -24.74
CA LEU A 379 13.00 8.13 -25.59
C LEU A 379 12.38 6.77 -25.95
N HIS A 380 11.07 6.74 -26.18
CA HIS A 380 10.31 5.53 -26.47
C HIS A 380 10.56 4.95 -27.87
N ASP A 381 10.53 5.81 -28.88
CA ASP A 381 10.45 5.35 -30.26
C ASP A 381 11.83 5.16 -30.88
N ARG A 382 11.94 4.12 -31.73
CA ARG A 382 13.17 3.83 -32.50
C ARG A 382 13.45 4.90 -33.57
N THR A 383 12.44 5.69 -33.92
CA THR A 383 12.53 6.94 -34.70
C THR A 383 12.24 8.15 -33.81
N VAL A 384 12.75 9.33 -34.18
CA VAL A 384 12.34 10.59 -33.56
C VAL A 384 10.86 10.84 -33.86
N ASN A 385 9.98 10.62 -32.87
CA ASN A 385 8.54 10.72 -33.07
C ASN A 385 8.07 12.18 -33.18
N GLY A 386 7.52 12.52 -34.35
CA GLY A 386 7.02 13.87 -34.63
C GLY A 386 5.81 14.27 -33.78
N SER A 387 5.05 13.33 -33.20
CA SER A 387 3.98 13.66 -32.25
C SER A 387 4.51 14.26 -30.95
N HIS A 388 5.78 14.02 -30.61
CA HIS A 388 6.40 14.47 -29.37
C HIS A 388 7.51 15.52 -29.61
N CYS A 389 8.27 15.41 -30.70
CA CYS A 389 9.43 16.26 -30.98
C CYS A 389 9.24 17.21 -32.16
N LEU A 390 9.95 18.34 -32.10
CA LEU A 390 10.07 19.38 -33.13
C LEU A 390 11.53 19.57 -33.53
N ASP A 391 11.79 19.64 -34.83
CA ASP A 391 13.01 20.22 -35.38
C ASP A 391 13.06 21.73 -35.10
N THR A 392 14.12 22.22 -34.43
CA THR A 392 14.31 23.66 -34.19
C THR A 392 15.37 24.26 -35.13
N ALA A 393 16.51 23.59 -35.27
CA ALA A 393 17.63 23.97 -36.12
C ALA A 393 18.52 22.75 -36.41
N PRO A 394 19.25 22.72 -37.54
CA PRO A 394 20.28 21.72 -37.77
C PRO A 394 21.50 21.99 -36.87
N VAL A 395 22.28 20.95 -36.54
CA VAL A 395 23.49 21.07 -35.72
C VAL A 395 24.59 21.91 -36.40
N ARG A 396 24.54 22.02 -37.73
CA ARG A 396 25.37 22.89 -38.57
C ARG A 396 24.60 23.29 -39.85
N PRO A 397 24.90 24.43 -40.48
CA PRO A 397 24.37 24.75 -41.80
C PRO A 397 24.65 23.63 -42.81
N GLY A 398 23.63 23.28 -43.62
CA GLY A 398 23.74 22.23 -44.63
C GLY A 398 24.04 20.83 -44.05
N ASP A 399 23.55 20.50 -42.86
CA ASP A 399 23.54 19.11 -42.39
C ASP A 399 22.61 18.28 -43.31
N PRO A 400 23.12 17.26 -44.05
CA PRO A 400 22.29 16.42 -44.91
C PRO A 400 21.29 15.56 -44.12
N GLN A 401 21.45 15.46 -42.79
CA GLN A 401 20.46 14.85 -41.92
C GLN A 401 19.38 15.81 -41.42
N PHE A 402 19.45 17.11 -41.72
CA PHE A 402 18.31 18.05 -41.63
C PHE A 402 17.08 17.53 -42.43
N PRO A 403 15.78 17.55 -42.03
CA PRO A 403 15.19 17.47 -40.68
C PRO A 403 15.46 16.13 -40.00
N TYR A 404 15.49 16.12 -38.66
CA TYR A 404 15.77 14.94 -37.85
C TYR A 404 14.50 14.19 -37.42
N VAL A 405 13.35 14.86 -37.31
CA VAL A 405 12.07 14.21 -36.97
C VAL A 405 11.71 13.15 -38.04
N GLY A 406 11.26 11.98 -37.58
CA GLY A 406 10.95 10.81 -38.40
C GLY A 406 12.15 9.90 -38.70
N LYS A 407 13.39 10.30 -38.38
CA LYS A 407 14.59 9.47 -38.63
C LYS A 407 14.88 8.54 -37.46
N LEU A 408 15.58 7.44 -37.76
CA LEU A 408 16.04 6.47 -36.76
C LEU A 408 16.99 7.13 -35.76
N VAL A 409 16.79 6.84 -34.48
CA VAL A 409 17.70 7.28 -33.39
C VAL A 409 19.13 6.82 -33.67
N HIS A 410 19.27 5.60 -34.18
CA HIS A 410 20.56 4.99 -34.50
C HIS A 410 21.26 5.59 -35.73
N SER A 411 20.57 6.39 -36.56
CA SER A 411 21.19 7.12 -37.68
C SER A 411 21.61 8.56 -37.34
N LEU A 412 21.27 9.04 -36.13
CA LEU A 412 21.54 10.39 -35.67
C LEU A 412 22.57 10.40 -34.53
N SER A 413 23.43 11.41 -34.51
CA SER A 413 24.34 11.68 -33.40
C SER A 413 23.63 12.35 -32.22
N LEU A 414 24.19 12.24 -31.01
CA LEU A 414 23.68 12.96 -29.83
C LEU A 414 23.59 14.47 -30.06
N ALA A 415 24.55 15.07 -30.78
CA ALA A 415 24.54 16.50 -31.07
C ALA A 415 23.35 16.94 -31.94
N GLN A 416 22.90 16.08 -32.87
CA GLN A 416 21.70 16.30 -33.69
C GLN A 416 20.43 16.12 -32.86
N LEU A 417 20.31 15.05 -32.08
CA LEU A 417 19.15 14.85 -31.19
C LEU A 417 19.00 15.96 -30.14
N LYS A 418 20.11 16.58 -29.71
CA LYS A 418 20.10 17.71 -28.78
C LYS A 418 19.67 19.04 -29.41
N THR A 419 19.32 19.12 -30.70
CA THR A 419 18.64 20.32 -31.25
C THR A 419 17.11 20.20 -31.22
N LEU A 420 16.56 19.02 -30.93
CA LEU A 420 15.12 18.78 -30.90
C LEU A 420 14.46 19.38 -29.64
N ASP A 421 13.30 19.99 -29.82
CA ASP A 421 12.38 20.34 -28.74
C ASP A 421 11.30 19.25 -28.64
N CYS A 422 11.36 18.46 -27.58
CA CYS A 422 10.40 17.41 -27.25
C CYS A 422 9.55 17.76 -26.01
N GLY A 423 9.47 19.05 -25.66
CA GLY A 423 8.67 19.55 -24.54
C GLY A 423 7.57 20.54 -24.92
N THR A 424 7.62 21.14 -26.12
CA THR A 424 6.54 22.03 -26.61
C THR A 424 5.27 21.27 -26.99
N ARG A 425 5.37 20.07 -27.58
CA ARG A 425 4.19 19.29 -27.98
C ARG A 425 3.59 18.57 -26.77
N THR A 426 2.27 18.64 -26.64
CA THR A 426 1.49 17.82 -25.71
C THR A 426 0.68 16.78 -26.47
N ALA A 427 0.34 15.67 -25.80
CA ALA A 427 -0.48 14.61 -26.36
C ALA A 427 -1.97 15.03 -26.34
N ALA A 428 -2.68 14.86 -27.46
CA ALA A 428 -4.04 15.39 -27.64
C ALA A 428 -5.10 14.71 -26.75
N ASP A 429 -4.82 13.48 -26.32
CA ASP A 429 -5.55 12.67 -25.36
C ASP A 429 -5.26 13.06 -23.89
N MET A 430 -4.25 13.90 -23.63
CA MET A 430 -3.78 14.26 -22.28
C MET A 430 -4.03 15.75 -21.99
N SER A 431 -5.30 16.12 -21.84
CA SER A 431 -5.74 17.52 -21.63
C SER A 431 -5.15 18.22 -20.40
N GLY A 432 -4.64 17.48 -19.42
CA GLY A 432 -3.95 18.01 -18.23
C GLY A 432 -2.43 18.15 -18.35
N GLN A 433 -1.80 17.72 -19.46
CA GLN A 433 -0.35 17.69 -19.60
C GLN A 433 0.24 19.09 -19.73
N VAL A 434 1.18 19.45 -18.84
CA VAL A 434 1.80 20.79 -18.83
C VAL A 434 3.07 20.80 -19.68
N PRO A 435 3.13 21.56 -20.80
CA PRO A 435 4.30 21.60 -21.67
C PRO A 435 5.53 22.15 -20.97
N ALA A 436 6.70 21.85 -21.53
CA ALA A 436 8.00 22.36 -21.11
C ALA A 436 8.83 22.79 -22.33
N PRO A 437 8.50 23.91 -23.00
CA PRO A 437 9.14 24.32 -24.25
C PRO A 437 10.66 24.35 -24.18
N GLY A 438 11.32 23.84 -25.22
CA GLY A 438 12.77 23.69 -25.29
C GLY A 438 13.36 22.52 -24.49
N ALA A 439 12.55 21.69 -23.83
CA ALA A 439 13.04 20.44 -23.25
C ALA A 439 13.50 19.48 -24.36
N ARG A 440 14.64 18.81 -24.14
CA ARG A 440 15.34 18.00 -25.15
C ARG A 440 15.33 16.53 -24.75
N ILE A 441 15.57 15.65 -25.72
CA ILE A 441 15.88 14.24 -25.47
C ILE A 441 17.06 14.16 -24.47
N PRO A 442 16.90 13.55 -23.28
CA PRO A 442 17.99 13.35 -22.33
C PRO A 442 18.92 12.23 -22.78
N THR A 443 20.15 12.26 -22.29
CA THR A 443 20.97 11.06 -22.12
C THR A 443 20.59 10.37 -20.83
N LEU A 444 20.85 9.07 -20.74
CA LEU A 444 20.66 8.32 -19.50
C LEU A 444 21.52 8.89 -18.34
N GLU A 445 22.71 9.41 -18.67
CA GLU A 445 23.63 10.04 -17.72
C GLU A 445 23.02 11.33 -17.11
N GLU A 446 22.29 12.14 -17.88
CA GLU A 446 21.57 13.32 -17.38
C GLU A 446 20.41 12.94 -16.43
N VAL A 447 19.67 11.85 -16.71
CA VAL A 447 18.59 11.39 -15.82
C VAL A 447 19.17 10.86 -14.49
N PHE A 448 20.28 10.12 -14.53
CA PHE A 448 20.99 9.70 -13.32
C PHE A 448 21.52 10.90 -12.51
N ALA A 449 22.04 11.94 -13.19
CA ALA A 449 22.49 13.17 -12.54
C ALA A 449 21.34 13.96 -11.90
N LEU A 450 20.15 13.98 -12.53
CA LEU A 450 18.95 14.60 -11.98
C LEU A 450 18.50 13.91 -10.68
N VAL A 451 18.40 12.58 -10.67
CA VAL A 451 18.03 11.83 -9.44
C VAL A 451 19.07 12.04 -8.34
N LYS A 452 20.37 12.05 -8.66
CA LYS A 452 21.42 12.37 -7.69
C LYS A 452 21.26 13.78 -7.11
N THR A 453 20.94 14.77 -7.95
CA THR A 453 20.76 16.18 -7.55
C THR A 453 19.49 16.39 -6.73
N SER A 454 18.43 15.61 -6.94
CA SER A 454 17.20 15.66 -6.14
C SER A 454 17.35 15.20 -4.69
N GLY A 455 18.47 14.56 -4.34
CA GLY A 455 18.70 13.97 -3.02
C GLY A 455 17.95 12.65 -2.75
N ARG A 456 17.05 12.21 -3.64
CA ARG A 456 16.30 10.94 -3.50
C ARG A 456 17.22 9.72 -3.65
N THR A 457 17.60 9.11 -2.53
CA THR A 457 18.45 7.90 -2.47
C THR A 457 17.68 6.59 -2.63
N ASP A 458 16.35 6.65 -2.48
CA ASP A 458 15.40 5.53 -2.49
C ASP A 458 14.81 5.22 -3.88
N ILE A 459 14.73 6.22 -4.76
CA ILE A 459 14.19 6.09 -6.12
C ILE A 459 14.89 4.97 -6.90
N ARG A 460 14.12 4.08 -7.52
CA ARG A 460 14.59 3.06 -8.45
C ARG A 460 14.42 3.52 -9.89
N PHE A 461 15.04 2.80 -10.81
CA PHE A 461 14.84 2.98 -12.25
C PHE A 461 14.39 1.66 -12.86
N ASN A 462 13.36 1.70 -13.70
CA ASN A 462 13.01 0.59 -14.58
C ASN A 462 13.28 1.03 -16.01
N ILE A 463 14.32 0.46 -16.63
CA ILE A 463 14.88 0.98 -17.89
C ILE A 463 14.57 0.01 -19.03
N GLU A 464 13.77 0.44 -20.00
CA GLU A 464 13.50 -0.37 -21.19
C GLU A 464 14.60 -0.22 -22.25
N THR A 465 15.01 -1.33 -22.86
CA THR A 465 15.74 -1.29 -24.14
C THR A 465 14.76 -1.39 -25.30
N LYS A 466 14.56 -0.30 -26.05
CA LYS A 466 13.66 -0.26 -27.21
C LYS A 466 14.37 -0.77 -28.47
N ILE A 467 14.15 -2.05 -28.76
CA ILE A 467 14.79 -2.80 -29.84
C ILE A 467 13.86 -3.93 -30.31
N SER A 468 13.86 -4.21 -31.61
CA SER A 468 13.10 -5.31 -32.21
C SER A 468 14.02 -6.47 -32.59
N PRO A 469 13.59 -7.74 -32.46
CA PRO A 469 14.26 -8.89 -33.05
C PRO A 469 13.90 -9.11 -34.53
N LEU A 470 13.01 -8.29 -35.11
CA LEU A 470 12.45 -8.48 -36.45
C LEU A 470 13.10 -7.61 -37.54
N VAL A 471 13.80 -6.54 -37.17
CA VAL A 471 14.42 -5.57 -38.08
C VAL A 471 15.74 -5.03 -37.50
N ASP A 472 16.59 -4.47 -38.36
CA ASP A 472 17.95 -4.01 -38.03
C ASP A 472 18.04 -2.48 -38.14
N ASP A 473 17.30 -1.78 -37.26
CA ASP A 473 17.13 -0.31 -37.27
C ASP A 473 17.57 0.36 -35.95
N THR A 474 18.23 -0.40 -35.08
CA THR A 474 18.74 -0.01 -33.77
C THR A 474 20.13 -0.63 -33.54
N GLU A 475 20.90 -0.12 -32.58
CA GLU A 475 22.19 -0.73 -32.18
C GLU A 475 21.99 -2.23 -31.86
N PRO A 476 22.77 -3.16 -32.45
CA PRO A 476 22.61 -4.59 -32.22
C PRO A 476 22.57 -4.94 -30.73
N TYR A 477 21.65 -5.82 -30.33
CA TYR A 477 21.29 -6.05 -28.91
C TYR A 477 22.49 -6.25 -27.96
N ARG A 478 23.58 -6.89 -28.42
CA ARG A 478 24.81 -7.09 -27.64
C ARG A 478 25.59 -5.80 -27.37
N GLY A 479 25.60 -4.87 -28.31
CA GLY A 479 26.18 -3.54 -28.17
C GLY A 479 25.34 -2.72 -27.20
N PHE A 480 24.04 -2.60 -27.48
CA PHE A 480 23.08 -1.85 -26.68
C PHE A 480 23.07 -2.31 -25.21
N THR A 481 22.77 -3.58 -24.93
CA THR A 481 22.73 -4.08 -23.55
C THR A 481 24.07 -3.91 -22.82
N ARG A 482 25.21 -4.07 -23.52
CA ARG A 482 26.53 -3.85 -22.91
C ARG A 482 26.72 -2.38 -22.53
N ARG A 483 26.32 -1.43 -23.39
CA ARG A 483 26.37 0.01 -23.08
C ARG A 483 25.51 0.31 -21.85
N LEU A 484 24.27 -0.20 -21.80
CA LEU A 484 23.35 0.04 -20.69
C LEU A 484 23.89 -0.50 -19.36
N VAL A 485 24.30 -1.77 -19.30
CA VAL A 485 24.91 -2.36 -18.10
C VAL A 485 26.17 -1.58 -17.68
N THR A 486 27.01 -1.17 -18.63
CA THR A 486 28.21 -0.36 -18.33
C THR A 486 27.85 1.00 -17.73
N ALA A 487 26.82 1.68 -18.24
CA ALA A 487 26.36 2.96 -17.71
C ALA A 487 25.81 2.81 -16.26
N VAL A 488 24.99 1.80 -16.02
CA VAL A 488 24.45 1.46 -14.68
C VAL A 488 25.57 1.16 -13.68
N GLN A 489 26.59 0.40 -14.08
CA GLN A 489 27.76 0.10 -13.26
C GLN A 489 28.59 1.36 -12.95
N ARG A 490 28.88 2.20 -13.95
CA ARG A 490 29.61 3.46 -13.78
C ARG A 490 28.88 4.45 -12.87
N ALA A 491 27.56 4.50 -12.92
CA ALA A 491 26.74 5.32 -12.05
C ALA A 491 26.63 4.78 -10.61
N GLY A 492 27.10 3.55 -10.34
CA GLY A 492 26.95 2.90 -9.03
C GLY A 492 25.51 2.44 -8.73
N LEU A 493 24.63 2.41 -9.73
CA LEU A 493 23.18 2.21 -9.56
C LEU A 493 22.73 0.74 -9.68
N THR A 494 23.67 -0.21 -9.62
CA THR A 494 23.41 -1.65 -9.85
C THR A 494 22.26 -2.23 -9.01
N GLY A 495 22.10 -1.82 -7.74
CA GLY A 495 20.99 -2.26 -6.88
C GLY A 495 19.69 -1.46 -6.99
N ARG A 496 19.71 -0.33 -7.72
CA ARG A 496 18.58 0.59 -7.92
C ARG A 496 17.95 0.48 -9.31
N VAL A 497 18.58 -0.21 -10.25
CA VAL A 497 18.12 -0.37 -11.64
C VAL A 497 17.56 -1.77 -11.89
N THR A 498 16.40 -1.84 -12.52
CA THR A 498 15.91 -3.00 -13.27
C THR A 498 16.04 -2.73 -14.77
N ILE A 499 16.38 -3.74 -15.57
CA ILE A 499 16.35 -3.66 -17.04
C ILE A 499 15.16 -4.46 -17.56
N GLN A 500 14.31 -3.82 -18.35
CA GLN A 500 13.14 -4.41 -18.99
C GLN A 500 13.25 -4.42 -20.53
N SER A 501 12.57 -5.35 -21.19
CA SER A 501 12.42 -5.37 -22.65
C SER A 501 11.43 -6.43 -23.11
N PHE A 502 10.76 -6.16 -24.23
CA PHE A 502 10.06 -7.17 -25.02
C PHE A 502 11.05 -8.11 -25.74
N ASP A 503 12.21 -7.62 -26.20
CA ASP A 503 13.28 -8.47 -26.72
C ASP A 503 14.09 -9.08 -25.56
N TRP A 504 13.68 -10.27 -25.11
CA TRP A 504 14.30 -10.94 -23.98
C TRP A 504 15.77 -11.33 -24.21
N ARG A 505 16.31 -11.18 -25.43
CA ARG A 505 17.75 -11.34 -25.69
C ARG A 505 18.54 -10.30 -24.90
N THR A 506 18.00 -9.10 -24.68
CA THR A 506 18.64 -8.04 -23.87
C THR A 506 18.66 -8.44 -22.39
N ILE A 507 17.52 -8.79 -21.79
CA ILE A 507 17.46 -9.15 -20.36
C ILE A 507 18.26 -10.42 -20.03
N THR A 508 18.23 -11.42 -20.91
CA THR A 508 19.02 -12.65 -20.76
C THR A 508 20.52 -12.35 -20.81
N TYR A 509 20.94 -11.40 -21.63
CA TYR A 509 22.35 -11.01 -21.76
C TYR A 509 22.79 -10.02 -20.68
N ALA A 510 21.92 -9.11 -20.23
CA ALA A 510 22.15 -8.22 -19.09
C ALA A 510 22.49 -9.04 -17.83
N ARG A 511 21.68 -10.07 -17.53
CA ARG A 511 21.93 -11.02 -16.43
C ARG A 511 23.25 -11.80 -16.56
N ARG A 512 23.75 -12.02 -17.78
CA ARG A 512 25.06 -12.65 -18.02
C ARG A 512 26.22 -11.68 -17.79
N LEU A 513 26.02 -10.38 -18.05
CA LEU A 513 27.00 -9.34 -17.81
C LEU A 513 27.10 -8.96 -16.32
N ASP A 514 25.95 -8.83 -15.64
CA ASP A 514 25.90 -8.58 -14.19
C ASP A 514 24.63 -9.19 -13.58
N ARG A 515 24.81 -10.21 -12.71
CA ARG A 515 23.69 -10.89 -12.04
C ARG A 515 23.03 -10.07 -10.93
N ARG A 516 23.62 -8.93 -10.54
CA ARG A 516 23.12 -8.06 -9.47
C ARG A 516 22.05 -7.08 -9.99
N ILE A 517 22.01 -6.83 -11.29
CA ILE A 517 20.96 -6.04 -11.94
C ILE A 517 19.72 -6.95 -12.07
N GLU A 518 18.60 -6.53 -11.47
CA GLU A 518 17.32 -7.22 -11.66
C GLU A 518 16.82 -7.03 -13.10
N THR A 519 16.09 -8.01 -13.62
CA THR A 519 15.49 -7.89 -14.95
C THR A 519 14.00 -8.22 -14.96
N VAL A 520 13.28 -7.55 -15.86
CA VAL A 520 11.84 -7.65 -16.04
C VAL A 520 11.57 -8.24 -17.43
N ALA A 521 10.74 -9.27 -17.50
CA ALA A 521 10.21 -9.73 -18.77
C ALA A 521 8.96 -8.92 -19.10
N LEU A 522 9.02 -8.07 -20.13
CA LEU A 522 7.82 -7.46 -20.72
C LEU A 522 7.11 -8.50 -21.60
N VAL A 523 5.79 -8.47 -21.57
CA VAL A 523 4.93 -9.50 -22.17
C VAL A 523 3.70 -8.85 -22.79
N TRP A 524 3.80 -8.60 -24.10
CA TRP A 524 2.64 -8.31 -24.92
C TRP A 524 1.94 -9.59 -25.36
N GLN A 525 0.64 -9.67 -25.13
CA GLN A 525 -0.14 -10.89 -25.30
C GLN A 525 -1.58 -10.58 -25.75
N TYR A 526 -1.73 -10.37 -27.06
CA TYR A 526 -3.02 -10.36 -27.75
C TYR A 526 -3.00 -11.27 -28.98
N GLY A 527 -4.19 -11.47 -29.55
CA GLY A 527 -4.45 -12.40 -30.64
C GLY A 527 -3.72 -12.07 -31.94
N PRO A 528 -3.81 -12.96 -32.94
CA PRO A 528 -3.17 -12.76 -34.24
C PRO A 528 -3.61 -11.47 -34.95
N THR A 529 -4.84 -11.01 -34.68
CA THR A 529 -5.42 -9.78 -35.23
C THR A 529 -4.74 -8.52 -34.69
N GLU A 530 -4.41 -8.53 -33.40
CA GLU A 530 -3.71 -7.47 -32.67
C GLU A 530 -2.18 -7.52 -32.83
N CYS A 531 -1.66 -8.47 -33.62
CA CYS A 531 -0.22 -8.64 -33.90
C CYS A 531 0.09 -8.43 -35.39
N ALA A 532 -0.56 -7.44 -35.99
CA ALA A 532 -0.49 -7.16 -37.43
C ALA A 532 0.72 -6.29 -37.82
N GLY A 533 1.23 -5.47 -36.91
CA GLY A 533 2.31 -4.51 -37.12
C GLY A 533 3.59 -4.81 -36.32
N LEU A 534 4.69 -4.15 -36.72
CA LEU A 534 5.96 -4.21 -35.98
C LEU A 534 5.93 -3.42 -34.66
N ALA A 535 4.98 -2.50 -34.49
CA ALA A 535 4.79 -1.69 -33.29
C ALA A 535 4.09 -2.45 -32.15
N ASP A 536 3.47 -3.61 -32.43
CA ASP A 536 2.66 -4.34 -31.47
C ASP A 536 3.50 -5.23 -30.53
N GLU A 537 4.83 -5.28 -30.71
CA GLU A 537 5.85 -5.95 -29.88
C GLU A 537 5.47 -7.35 -29.34
N CYS A 538 4.65 -8.09 -30.12
CA CYS A 538 3.89 -9.28 -29.72
C CYS A 538 4.75 -10.45 -29.23
N SER A 539 5.14 -10.37 -27.97
CA SER A 539 6.13 -11.24 -27.35
C SER A 539 5.64 -12.66 -27.16
N LEU A 540 4.32 -12.87 -27.05
CA LEU A 540 3.68 -14.18 -26.91
C LEU A 540 2.74 -14.56 -28.07
N ARG A 541 3.01 -14.11 -29.31
CA ARG A 541 2.27 -14.54 -30.51
C ARG A 541 2.15 -16.08 -30.65
N ALA A 542 3.13 -16.83 -30.17
CA ALA A 542 3.14 -18.30 -30.16
C ALA A 542 2.00 -18.95 -29.38
N VAL A 543 1.30 -18.22 -28.49
CA VAL A 543 0.27 -18.79 -27.62
C VAL A 543 -1.03 -19.11 -28.38
N TYR A 544 -1.23 -18.48 -29.53
CA TYR A 544 -2.43 -18.66 -30.37
C TYR A 544 -2.26 -19.82 -31.35
N GLY A 545 -2.62 -21.02 -30.88
CA GLY A 545 -3.04 -22.14 -31.72
C GLY A 545 -1.98 -22.92 -32.52
N ASP A 546 -0.77 -22.36 -32.75
CA ASP A 546 0.27 -23.01 -33.57
C ASP A 546 1.53 -23.43 -32.76
N PRO A 547 1.66 -24.73 -32.41
CA PRO A 547 2.84 -25.32 -31.79
C PRO A 547 4.17 -25.19 -32.56
N SER A 548 4.16 -24.83 -33.85
CA SER A 548 5.36 -24.63 -34.65
C SER A 548 5.95 -23.22 -34.49
N VAL A 549 5.12 -22.23 -34.13
CA VAL A 549 5.54 -20.83 -33.96
C VAL A 549 6.37 -20.68 -32.69
N LYS A 550 7.61 -20.21 -32.86
CA LYS A 550 8.49 -19.78 -31.77
C LYS A 550 8.59 -18.27 -31.80
N SER A 551 8.36 -17.62 -30.67
CA SER A 551 8.49 -16.17 -30.57
C SER A 551 9.95 -15.75 -30.74
N PRO A 552 10.27 -14.81 -31.65
CA PRO A 552 11.62 -14.25 -31.76
C PRO A 552 11.96 -13.35 -30.56
N TRP A 553 10.95 -12.86 -29.84
CA TRP A 553 11.07 -11.98 -28.67
C TRP A 553 11.55 -12.72 -27.43
N THR A 554 11.21 -14.00 -27.24
CA THR A 554 11.50 -14.77 -26.00
C THR A 554 12.94 -15.32 -25.93
N ALA A 555 13.90 -14.75 -26.66
CA ALA A 555 15.30 -15.19 -26.73
C ALA A 555 15.48 -16.68 -27.11
N GLY A 556 14.55 -17.25 -27.88
CA GLY A 556 14.54 -18.67 -28.26
C GLY A 556 13.91 -19.60 -27.21
N LEU A 557 13.33 -19.08 -26.13
CA LEU A 557 12.53 -19.85 -25.19
C LEU A 557 11.16 -20.17 -25.80
N ASP A 558 10.88 -21.46 -25.93
CA ASP A 558 9.72 -22.00 -26.64
C ASP A 558 8.51 -22.11 -25.69
N TRP A 559 7.50 -21.25 -25.86
CA TRP A 559 6.27 -21.26 -25.06
C TRP A 559 5.68 -22.66 -24.92
N TRP A 560 5.64 -23.44 -26.00
CA TRP A 560 4.94 -24.72 -26.04
C TRP A 560 5.59 -25.80 -25.17
N LYS A 561 6.85 -25.61 -24.76
CA LYS A 561 7.56 -26.43 -23.77
C LYS A 561 7.26 -26.03 -22.32
N TYR A 562 6.91 -24.77 -22.07
CA TYR A 562 6.66 -24.26 -20.72
C TYR A 562 5.17 -24.22 -20.36
N ARG A 563 4.32 -23.78 -21.29
CA ARG A 563 2.86 -23.57 -21.18
C ARG A 563 2.43 -22.93 -19.85
N ASN A 564 3.25 -22.01 -19.35
CA ASN A 564 3.08 -21.36 -18.06
C ASN A 564 3.99 -20.13 -18.01
N LEU A 565 3.42 -18.94 -17.80
CA LEU A 565 4.17 -17.69 -17.85
C LEU A 565 5.26 -17.64 -16.77
N GLY A 566 4.92 -18.06 -15.54
CA GLY A 566 5.87 -18.13 -14.43
C GLY A 566 7.10 -18.98 -14.73
N ARG A 567 6.94 -20.16 -15.34
CA ARG A 567 8.08 -20.99 -15.78
C ARG A 567 8.90 -20.33 -16.88
N LEU A 568 8.23 -19.73 -17.88
CA LEU A 568 8.88 -19.08 -19.02
C LEU A 568 9.73 -17.88 -18.57
N THR A 569 9.17 -16.98 -17.77
CA THR A 569 9.85 -15.81 -17.18
C THR A 569 11.05 -16.23 -16.31
N ARG A 570 10.92 -17.29 -15.51
CA ARG A 570 12.04 -17.83 -14.73
C ARG A 570 13.13 -18.47 -15.59
N ALA A 571 12.78 -19.09 -16.72
CA ALA A 571 13.76 -19.60 -17.68
C ALA A 571 14.56 -18.48 -18.37
N ALA A 572 13.96 -17.31 -18.60
CA ALA A 572 14.67 -16.11 -19.05
C ALA A 572 15.59 -15.50 -17.97
N GLY A 573 15.43 -15.94 -16.71
CA GLY A 573 16.20 -15.45 -15.57
C GLY A 573 15.69 -14.12 -14.99
N ALA A 574 14.49 -13.68 -15.37
CA ALA A 574 13.86 -12.47 -14.86
C ALA A 574 13.37 -12.63 -13.41
N ALA A 575 13.31 -11.51 -12.70
CA ALA A 575 12.80 -11.38 -11.34
C ALA A 575 11.35 -10.86 -11.30
N THR A 576 10.93 -10.17 -12.36
CA THR A 576 9.60 -9.59 -12.51
C THR A 576 8.98 -10.08 -13.81
N VAL A 577 7.68 -10.39 -13.79
CA VAL A 577 6.84 -10.42 -14.99
C VAL A 577 6.04 -9.13 -15.05
N SER A 578 6.01 -8.53 -16.23
CA SER A 578 5.32 -7.27 -16.49
C SER A 578 4.57 -7.45 -17.80
N ALA A 579 3.25 -7.27 -17.74
CA ALA A 579 2.33 -7.59 -18.83
C ALA A 579 1.11 -6.67 -18.76
N ASN A 580 0.28 -6.72 -19.80
CA ASN A 580 -1.01 -6.07 -19.79
C ASN A 580 -1.88 -6.71 -18.67
N TRP A 581 -2.64 -5.90 -17.92
CA TRP A 581 -3.25 -6.32 -16.65
C TRP A 581 -4.16 -7.56 -16.78
N GLN A 582 -4.81 -7.72 -17.95
CA GLN A 582 -5.62 -8.87 -18.34
C GLN A 582 -4.89 -10.21 -18.13
N VAL A 583 -3.60 -10.30 -18.45
CA VAL A 583 -2.81 -11.54 -18.37
C VAL A 583 -2.75 -12.08 -16.93
N HIS A 584 -2.98 -11.22 -15.94
CA HIS A 584 -2.93 -11.55 -14.51
C HIS A 584 -4.31 -11.81 -13.88
N ASP A 585 -5.41 -11.55 -14.59
CA ASP A 585 -6.77 -11.67 -14.06
C ASP A 585 -7.48 -12.95 -14.58
N PRO A 586 -7.70 -13.96 -13.72
CA PRO A 586 -8.47 -15.16 -14.08
C PRO A 586 -10.00 -14.94 -14.08
N ALA A 587 -10.49 -13.80 -13.60
CA ALA A 587 -11.91 -13.46 -13.46
C ALA A 587 -12.37 -12.40 -14.48
N GLN A 588 -11.70 -12.32 -15.63
CA GLN A 588 -12.13 -11.48 -16.75
C GLN A 588 -13.52 -11.87 -17.26
N GLY A 589 -14.33 -10.86 -17.59
CA GLY A 589 -15.50 -11.03 -18.43
C GLY A 589 -15.14 -10.93 -19.91
N SER A 590 -16.16 -10.73 -20.75
CA SER A 590 -15.99 -10.36 -22.17
C SER A 590 -16.41 -8.91 -22.36
N VAL A 591 -15.45 -8.03 -22.65
CA VAL A 591 -15.69 -6.59 -22.91
C VAL A 591 -15.04 -6.22 -24.24
N THR A 592 -15.87 -5.75 -25.17
CA THR A 592 -15.44 -5.19 -26.45
C THR A 592 -15.34 -3.68 -26.30
N ASP A 593 -14.15 -3.13 -26.55
CA ASP A 593 -13.86 -1.70 -26.49
C ASP A 593 -12.91 -1.33 -27.66
N PRO A 594 -13.05 -0.16 -28.32
CA PRO A 594 -12.05 0.31 -29.27
C PRO A 594 -10.64 0.39 -28.65
N ASP A 595 -10.52 0.86 -27.41
CA ASP A 595 -9.27 0.81 -26.66
C ASP A 595 -9.00 -0.62 -26.17
N TRP A 596 -7.91 -1.20 -26.66
CA TRP A 596 -7.52 -2.55 -26.29
C TRP A 596 -7.17 -2.67 -24.80
N TYR A 597 -6.74 -1.60 -24.13
CA TYR A 597 -6.42 -1.62 -22.68
C TYR A 597 -7.66 -1.89 -21.82
N LEU A 598 -8.85 -1.55 -22.31
CA LEU A 598 -10.13 -1.71 -21.62
C LEU A 598 -10.84 -3.04 -22.00
N ARG A 599 -10.42 -3.69 -23.09
CA ARG A 599 -10.92 -5.01 -23.49
C ARG A 599 -10.67 -6.05 -22.41
N GLN A 600 -11.60 -6.99 -22.31
CA GLN A 600 -11.48 -8.19 -21.48
C GLN A 600 -11.89 -9.40 -22.31
N ASP A 601 -11.09 -10.45 -22.25
CA ASP A 601 -11.41 -11.75 -22.83
C ASP A 601 -10.78 -12.84 -21.94
N PRO A 602 -11.54 -13.86 -21.48
CA PRO A 602 -10.99 -14.94 -20.66
C PRO A 602 -9.83 -15.68 -21.35
N THR A 603 -9.76 -15.66 -22.68
CA THR A 603 -8.66 -16.27 -23.45
C THR A 603 -7.33 -15.54 -23.31
N TYR A 604 -7.30 -14.29 -22.81
CA TYR A 604 -6.05 -13.56 -22.52
C TYR A 604 -5.35 -14.05 -21.24
N PHE A 605 -6.03 -14.85 -20.39
CA PHE A 605 -5.42 -15.39 -19.18
C PHE A 605 -4.60 -16.65 -19.49
N HIS A 606 -3.28 -16.54 -19.41
CA HIS A 606 -2.35 -17.66 -19.66
C HIS A 606 -1.55 -18.12 -18.42
N GLY A 607 -1.87 -17.53 -17.28
CA GLY A 607 -1.63 -18.05 -15.94
C GLY A 607 -0.16 -18.17 -15.47
N PRO A 608 0.03 -18.52 -14.18
CA PRO A 608 -0.99 -18.69 -13.15
C PRO A 608 -1.38 -17.33 -12.53
N ASP A 609 -2.25 -17.33 -11.51
CA ASP A 609 -2.60 -16.12 -10.77
C ASP A 609 -1.37 -15.44 -10.09
N VAL A 610 -1.56 -14.17 -9.71
CA VAL A 610 -0.54 -13.32 -9.08
C VAL A 610 0.07 -13.96 -7.83
N ARG A 611 -0.76 -14.53 -6.94
CA ARG A 611 -0.29 -15.19 -5.72
C ARG A 611 0.61 -16.39 -6.04
N THR A 612 0.31 -17.14 -7.10
CA THR A 612 1.10 -18.29 -7.55
C THR A 612 2.40 -17.83 -8.23
N LEU A 613 2.39 -16.75 -9.03
CA LEU A 613 3.60 -16.12 -9.56
C LEU A 613 4.57 -15.73 -8.42
N GLN A 614 4.04 -15.09 -7.38
CA GLN A 614 4.80 -14.69 -6.19
C GLN A 614 5.28 -15.91 -5.38
N ALA A 615 4.37 -16.75 -4.89
CA ALA A 615 4.67 -17.80 -3.91
C ALA A 615 5.41 -19.02 -4.49
N ARG A 616 5.12 -19.41 -5.74
CA ARG A 616 5.71 -20.61 -6.38
C ARG A 616 6.94 -20.28 -7.22
N TYR A 617 6.96 -19.13 -7.88
CA TYR A 617 8.03 -18.76 -8.82
C TYR A 617 8.95 -17.66 -8.29
N GLY A 618 8.59 -16.98 -7.19
CA GLY A 618 9.37 -15.87 -6.64
C GLY A 618 9.43 -14.66 -7.58
N LEU A 619 8.38 -14.47 -8.39
CA LEU A 619 8.27 -13.36 -9.34
C LEU A 619 7.50 -12.20 -8.72
N LYS A 620 8.01 -10.98 -8.91
CA LYS A 620 7.20 -9.76 -8.77
C LYS A 620 6.25 -9.67 -9.97
N VAL A 621 5.06 -9.12 -9.77
CA VAL A 621 4.07 -8.83 -10.82
C VAL A 621 3.83 -7.34 -10.87
N ILE A 622 4.15 -6.70 -12.00
CA ILE A 622 3.99 -5.24 -12.19
C ILE A 622 3.38 -5.00 -13.57
N PRO A 623 2.04 -4.91 -13.71
CA PRO A 623 1.41 -4.63 -14.99
C PRO A 623 1.70 -3.22 -15.52
N TYR A 624 1.66 -3.10 -16.85
CA TYR A 624 1.72 -1.83 -17.60
C TYR A 624 0.58 -1.78 -18.63
N THR A 625 0.18 -0.61 -19.14
CA THR A 625 0.22 0.69 -18.47
C THR A 625 -1.22 0.95 -18.01
N VAL A 626 -1.42 1.20 -16.72
CA VAL A 626 -2.77 1.29 -16.14
C VAL A 626 -3.07 2.72 -15.73
N ASN A 627 -4.02 3.35 -16.42
CA ASN A 627 -4.32 4.78 -16.28
C ASN A 627 -5.75 5.07 -15.79
N ASP A 628 -6.58 4.04 -15.57
CA ASP A 628 -7.92 4.17 -14.98
C ASP A 628 -7.94 3.74 -13.50
N ALA A 629 -8.61 4.50 -12.64
CA ALA A 629 -8.68 4.24 -11.20
C ALA A 629 -9.41 2.95 -10.84
N THR A 630 -10.42 2.55 -11.61
CA THR A 630 -11.19 1.31 -11.39
C THR A 630 -10.34 0.09 -11.74
N VAL A 631 -9.62 0.14 -12.86
CA VAL A 631 -8.64 -0.88 -13.23
C VAL A 631 -7.48 -0.92 -12.23
N MET A 632 -6.93 0.22 -11.81
CA MET A 632 -5.88 0.29 -10.77
C MET A 632 -6.31 -0.42 -9.48
N GLN A 633 -7.54 -0.16 -9.00
CA GLN A 633 -8.10 -0.87 -7.84
C GLN A 633 -8.17 -2.38 -8.11
N ARG A 634 -8.72 -2.80 -9.25
CA ARG A 634 -8.85 -4.21 -9.64
C ARG A 634 -7.50 -4.94 -9.63
N VAL A 635 -6.42 -4.36 -10.18
CA VAL A 635 -5.09 -5.00 -10.12
C VAL A 635 -4.45 -4.93 -8.73
N ILE A 636 -4.73 -3.90 -7.93
CA ILE A 636 -4.34 -3.86 -6.51
C ILE A 636 -4.98 -5.00 -5.72
N ASP A 637 -6.25 -5.34 -6.01
CA ASP A 637 -7.01 -6.43 -5.39
C ASP A 637 -6.52 -7.82 -5.81
N LEU A 638 -6.05 -7.97 -7.06
CA LEU A 638 -5.31 -9.17 -7.51
C LEU A 638 -3.98 -9.37 -6.75
N GLY A 639 -3.48 -8.35 -6.06
CA GLY A 639 -2.32 -8.43 -5.18
C GLY A 639 -0.97 -8.17 -5.86
N VAL A 640 -0.95 -7.42 -6.96
CA VAL A 640 0.29 -7.09 -7.70
C VAL A 640 1.31 -6.32 -6.84
N ASP A 641 2.59 -6.45 -7.16
CA ASP A 641 3.69 -5.82 -6.42
C ASP A 641 3.85 -4.33 -6.78
N GLY A 642 3.29 -3.88 -7.90
CA GLY A 642 3.32 -2.48 -8.34
C GLY A 642 2.50 -2.25 -9.60
N ILE A 643 2.45 -1.01 -10.08
CA ILE A 643 1.80 -0.63 -11.36
C ILE A 643 2.69 0.39 -12.08
N ILE A 644 2.80 0.24 -13.41
CA ILE A 644 3.35 1.25 -14.33
C ILE A 644 2.17 2.08 -14.87
N THR A 645 2.28 3.40 -14.79
CA THR A 645 1.18 4.34 -15.15
C THR A 645 1.72 5.64 -15.75
N ASP A 646 0.98 6.19 -16.73
CA ASP A 646 1.21 7.54 -17.23
C ASP A 646 0.77 8.61 -16.23
N ASP A 647 -0.21 8.30 -15.36
CA ASP A 647 -0.71 9.16 -14.30
C ASP A 647 -0.32 8.61 -12.90
N PRO A 648 0.88 8.96 -12.42
CA PRO A 648 1.34 8.50 -11.11
C PRO A 648 0.59 9.17 -9.96
N ASP A 649 -0.01 10.34 -10.13
CA ASP A 649 -0.73 11.04 -9.05
C ASP A 649 -2.08 10.37 -8.78
N LEU A 650 -2.79 9.94 -9.84
CA LEU A 650 -3.98 9.08 -9.73
C LEU A 650 -3.65 7.77 -9.02
N LEU A 651 -2.57 7.08 -9.43
CA LEU A 651 -2.12 5.83 -8.80
C LEU A 651 -1.71 6.03 -7.33
N VAL A 652 -1.08 7.16 -6.99
CA VAL A 652 -0.79 7.52 -5.59
C VAL A 652 -2.08 7.63 -4.78
N GLY A 653 -3.13 8.26 -5.32
CA GLY A 653 -4.45 8.32 -4.69
C GLY A 653 -5.06 6.93 -4.43
N VAL A 654 -5.05 6.03 -5.44
CA VAL A 654 -5.53 4.65 -5.28
C VAL A 654 -4.68 3.87 -4.27
N ALA A 655 -3.35 4.00 -4.32
CA ALA A 655 -2.43 3.33 -3.42
C ALA A 655 -2.58 3.78 -1.96
N ILE A 656 -2.78 5.09 -1.71
CA ILE A 656 -3.04 5.64 -0.37
C ILE A 656 -4.32 5.03 0.21
N ARG A 657 -5.44 5.04 -0.53
CA ARG A 657 -6.72 4.43 -0.09
C ARG A 657 -6.56 3.00 0.40
N ASN A 658 -5.74 2.21 -0.30
CA ASN A 658 -5.48 0.81 -0.01
C ASN A 658 -4.40 0.56 1.06
N GLY A 659 -3.92 1.60 1.76
CA GLY A 659 -2.87 1.46 2.77
C GLY A 659 -1.47 1.22 2.21
N LEU A 660 -1.27 1.42 0.91
CA LEU A 660 -0.02 1.13 0.21
C LEU A 660 0.89 2.37 0.08
N ARG A 661 0.48 3.54 0.57
CA ARG A 661 1.32 4.75 0.64
C ARG A 661 1.07 5.64 1.87
#